data_AF-A0A673C7M4-F1
#
_entry.id   AF-A0A673C7M4-F1
#
_cell.length_a   1.000
_cell.length_b   1.000
_cell.length_c   1.000
_cell.angle_alpha   90.00
_cell.angle_beta   90.00
_cell.angle_gamma   90.00
#
_symmetry.space_group_name_H-M   'P 1'
#
loop_
_entity.id
_entity.type
_entity.pdbx_description
1 polymer ?
#
loop_
_entity_poly.entity_id
_entity_poly.type
_entity_poly.pdbx_seq_one_letter_code
_entity_poly.pdbx_strand_id
1 'polypeptide(L)'
;MSGAGGGKRPLGGDSPPGPPEKKSKKEEKTTTTLIEPIRIAGVSSTEEMDMKVLQFKNKKLCERLEQRQAMEDELREKIEKLEKRQATDDTTLLIVNRYWSQQQQEEHAPPPPPPISENAKGFLTTLEHSSEEELTLHLQDRMQFSKEAIACLVCAFDRLHSRIDDMCKQVQDDSQSEIVNVNQTVLDENRRLRDLATLLQGRHHKMSMEYNELVDKVTSSETKVSEMETTVEDLQWDIEKLRNREQKLNKHLAEAMEQLKSGYSSTGSSGGLPGGQITLNIQKSDELSLQKKLRTEVIQLEDTLAQVRKEYEMLRIEFEQNLAANEQAGPINREMRHLISSLQNHNLQLKGDVQRFKRKLRETQVEINKVEIQRFNCDTFPLNNLRCQSGDTGVLILEETTNDSIDVKKEEDEDQEEEEERRKELERQRAREREREREAERERERERERERQRSDEMKRKDSDTLKMLRVELKKAQESQKEMKLLLDMYKSAPKEQRDKVQLMAAERKSKAEVEELRMRVRELEERERKESKKLADEDALRKIRVAEETIEHLQKKLAATKQEEEALLSEMDVTGQAFEDMQEQNSRLLQQLREKDDANFKLMSERIKSNQIYKLLKEEKEELADQVLTFKTQVDAQLLVVQKLEEKEGVLQSTLATLEKELALRTQALELNKRKAVEAAQLAEDLKVQLEHTQAKLKEIQVSVAENRTARERESSNLKRAQEDLSRLRRKLEKQKKVEVYSDADEILQEEINQYKAKLRCPCCNMRDKETVLTKCFHVFCYECLKMRYDTRQRKCPKCNCAFGANDFHRIYIT
;
A
#
# COMPACT_ATOMS: atom_id res chain seq x y z
N MET A 1 -40.59 46.03 4.82
CA MET A 1 -40.66 46.63 6.17
C MET A 1 -39.29 47.21 6.50
N SER A 2 -39.29 48.51 6.74
CA SER A 2 -38.41 49.39 7.53
C SER A 2 -36.96 48.99 7.85
N GLY A 3 -36.05 49.94 7.57
CA GLY A 3 -34.74 50.01 8.21
C GLY A 3 -33.75 50.97 7.52
N ALA A 4 -34.04 52.27 7.51
CA ALA A 4 -33.13 53.32 7.05
C ALA A 4 -32.16 53.77 8.15
N GLY A 5 -30.96 54.20 7.77
CA GLY A 5 -30.03 54.91 8.65
C GLY A 5 -28.73 55.28 7.94
N GLY A 6 -28.61 56.53 7.50
CA GLY A 6 -27.40 57.09 6.89
C GLY A 6 -26.48 57.81 7.88
N GLY A 7 -25.26 58.12 7.44
CA GLY A 7 -24.48 59.22 8.02
C GLY A 7 -22.94 59.13 7.95
N LYS A 8 -22.38 59.98 7.08
CA LYS A 8 -21.12 60.77 7.21
C LYS A 8 -19.74 60.13 6.87
N ARG A 9 -19.09 60.77 5.87
CA ARG A 9 -17.62 60.86 5.69
C ARG A 9 -17.02 61.87 6.70
N PRO A 10 -15.69 61.86 6.92
CA PRO A 10 -14.84 62.85 6.23
C PRO A 10 -13.47 62.32 5.73
N LEU A 11 -12.79 63.18 4.96
CA LEU A 11 -11.49 63.04 4.28
C LEU A 11 -10.28 63.29 5.21
N GLY A 12 -9.13 62.68 4.87
CA GLY A 12 -7.79 63.29 5.01
C GLY A 12 -6.75 62.55 5.87
N GLY A 13 -5.54 62.31 5.31
CA GLY A 13 -4.30 62.13 6.07
C GLY A 13 -3.32 61.06 5.55
N ASP A 14 -2.32 61.50 4.78
CA ASP A 14 -1.14 60.73 4.34
C ASP A 14 -0.18 60.34 5.48
N SER A 15 0.28 59.09 5.51
CA SER A 15 1.68 58.64 5.77
C SER A 15 1.76 57.11 5.81
N PRO A 16 2.81 56.47 5.26
CA PRO A 16 2.89 55.02 5.10
C PRO A 16 3.41 54.31 6.37
N PRO A 17 2.88 53.13 6.76
CA PRO A 17 3.55 52.27 7.72
C PRO A 17 4.66 51.47 7.02
N GLY A 18 5.85 51.45 7.61
CA GLY A 18 7.04 50.75 7.12
C GLY A 18 6.89 49.22 7.02
N PRO A 19 7.92 48.54 6.47
CA PRO A 19 7.85 47.13 6.13
C PRO A 19 7.85 46.26 7.41
N PRO A 20 7.06 45.17 7.46
CA PRO A 20 7.01 44.34 8.65
C PRO A 20 8.29 43.50 8.78
N GLU A 21 8.81 43.52 10.00
CA GLU A 21 9.97 42.77 10.48
C GLU A 21 9.83 41.26 10.23
N LYS A 22 10.98 40.65 9.87
CA LYS A 22 11.19 39.20 9.81
C LYS A 22 10.81 38.56 11.16
N LYS A 23 9.64 37.92 11.22
CA LYS A 23 9.36 36.89 12.24
C LYS A 23 10.12 35.61 11.89
N SER A 24 11.03 35.25 12.78
CA SER A 24 11.71 33.97 12.88
C SER A 24 10.72 32.81 12.74
N LYS A 25 10.96 31.94 11.75
CA LYS A 25 10.30 30.64 11.63
C LYS A 25 10.69 29.80 12.84
N LYS A 26 9.80 29.76 13.83
CA LYS A 26 9.80 28.75 14.89
C LYS A 26 9.41 27.43 14.22
N GLU A 27 10.21 26.39 14.44
CA GLU A 27 9.94 25.02 14.01
C GLU A 27 8.50 24.62 14.34
N GLU A 28 7.73 24.33 13.29
CA GLU A 28 6.38 23.82 13.43
C GLU A 28 6.50 22.32 13.76
N LYS A 29 6.58 22.03 15.06
CA LYS A 29 6.37 20.68 15.58
C LYS A 29 5.00 20.22 15.13
N THR A 30 4.98 19.07 14.45
CA THR A 30 3.81 18.26 14.16
C THR A 30 2.89 18.17 15.38
N THR A 31 1.82 18.97 15.42
CA THR A 31 0.69 18.74 16.31
C THR A 31 -0.07 17.53 15.80
N THR A 32 0.32 16.35 16.27
CA THR A 32 -0.57 15.20 16.35
C THR A 32 -1.79 15.62 17.16
N THR A 33 -2.91 15.86 16.48
CA THR A 33 -4.22 16.02 17.13
C THR A 33 -4.52 14.76 17.92
N LEU A 34 -4.34 14.82 19.24
CA LEU A 34 -4.87 13.85 20.18
C LEU A 34 -6.39 13.86 20.05
N ILE A 35 -6.95 12.77 19.53
CA ILE A 35 -8.38 12.54 19.46
C ILE A 35 -8.85 12.19 20.88
N GLU A 36 -9.72 13.00 21.48
CA GLU A 36 -10.41 12.63 22.72
C GLU A 36 -11.31 11.39 22.48
N PRO A 37 -11.18 10.32 23.27
CA PRO A 37 -12.00 9.14 23.10
C PRO A 37 -13.45 9.42 23.52
N ILE A 38 -14.34 9.49 22.53
CA ILE A 38 -15.79 9.61 22.76
C ILE A 38 -16.34 8.24 23.14
N ARG A 39 -16.95 8.14 24.33
CA ARG A 39 -17.60 6.90 24.81
C ARG A 39 -18.82 6.59 23.96
N ILE A 40 -18.76 5.51 23.20
CA ILE A 40 -19.93 4.90 22.56
C ILE A 40 -20.82 4.36 23.70
N ALA A 41 -22.03 4.91 23.88
CA ALA A 41 -22.99 4.39 24.84
C ALA A 41 -23.42 2.96 24.45
N GLY A 42 -23.86 2.17 25.44
CA GLY A 42 -24.12 0.74 25.34
C GLY A 42 -24.82 0.33 24.04
N VAL A 43 -24.24 -0.63 23.34
CA VAL A 43 -24.72 -1.14 22.05
C VAL A 43 -25.45 -2.46 22.29
N SER A 44 -26.64 -2.62 21.72
CA SER A 44 -27.48 -3.80 21.98
C SER A 44 -27.38 -4.90 20.92
N SER A 45 -26.78 -4.61 19.76
CA SER A 45 -26.52 -5.57 18.67
C SER A 45 -25.33 -5.16 17.79
N THR A 46 -24.74 -6.12 17.07
CA THR A 46 -23.58 -5.90 16.18
C THR A 46 -23.93 -4.94 15.02
N GLU A 47 -25.14 -5.02 14.47
CA GLU A 47 -25.62 -4.13 13.40
C GLU A 47 -25.72 -2.67 13.88
N GLU A 48 -26.12 -2.46 15.14
CA GLU A 48 -26.18 -1.12 15.74
C GLU A 48 -24.78 -0.53 15.96
N MET A 49 -23.78 -1.38 16.21
CA MET A 49 -22.37 -0.98 16.31
C MET A 49 -21.85 -0.54 14.93
N ASP A 50 -22.06 -1.36 13.91
CA ASP A 50 -21.58 -1.11 12.55
C ASP A 50 -22.20 0.14 11.94
N MET A 51 -23.50 0.38 12.19
CA MET A 51 -24.18 1.59 11.74
C MET A 51 -23.63 2.85 12.42
N LYS A 52 -23.33 2.80 13.72
CA LYS A 52 -22.70 3.93 14.44
C LYS A 52 -21.26 4.18 13.98
N VAL A 53 -20.50 3.12 13.69
CA VAL A 53 -19.13 3.22 13.14
C VAL A 53 -19.16 3.82 11.73
N LEU A 54 -20.10 3.42 10.88
CA LEU A 54 -20.27 3.99 9.53
C LEU A 54 -20.68 5.47 9.59
N GLN A 55 -21.60 5.84 10.47
CA GLN A 55 -21.97 7.24 10.70
C GLN A 55 -20.77 8.08 11.16
N PHE A 56 -19.93 7.53 12.05
CA PHE A 56 -18.71 8.20 12.50
C PHE A 56 -17.69 8.36 11.37
N LYS A 57 -17.46 7.30 10.59
CA LYS A 57 -16.55 7.34 9.42
C LYS A 57 -17.02 8.37 8.39
N ASN A 58 -18.33 8.42 8.10
CA ASN A 58 -18.89 9.43 7.20
C ASN A 58 -18.75 10.86 7.74
N LYS A 59 -18.99 11.08 9.03
CA LYS A 59 -18.78 12.40 9.66
C LYS A 59 -17.31 12.84 9.56
N LYS A 60 -16.37 11.94 9.83
CA LYS A 60 -14.93 12.22 9.69
C LYS A 60 -14.50 12.48 8.25
N LEU A 61 -15.14 11.82 7.27
CA LEU A 61 -14.91 12.09 5.85
C LEU A 61 -15.44 13.47 5.45
N CYS A 62 -16.63 13.87 5.92
CA CYS A 62 -17.16 15.21 5.69
C CYS A 62 -16.23 16.29 6.27
N GLU A 63 -15.76 16.15 7.51
CA GLU A 63 -14.82 17.09 8.13
C GLU A 63 -13.51 17.23 7.31
N ARG A 64 -12.99 16.12 6.75
CA ARG A 64 -11.80 16.14 5.90
C ARG A 64 -12.04 16.79 4.54
N LEU A 65 -13.24 16.63 3.98
CA LEU A 65 -13.63 17.27 2.73
C LEU A 65 -13.79 18.79 2.93
N GLU A 66 -14.44 19.22 4.01
CA GLU A 66 -14.57 20.63 4.37
C GLU A 66 -13.21 21.31 4.57
N GLN A 67 -12.28 20.66 5.26
CA GLN A 67 -10.91 21.16 5.43
C GLN A 67 -10.16 21.28 4.09
N ARG A 68 -10.31 20.30 3.19
CA ARG A 68 -9.71 20.37 1.86
C ARG A 68 -10.30 21.51 1.04
N GLN A 69 -11.62 21.71 1.13
CA GLN A 69 -12.30 22.76 0.39
C GLN A 69 -11.91 24.14 0.88
N ALA A 70 -11.77 24.34 2.19
CA ALA A 70 -11.24 25.58 2.76
C ALA A 70 -9.80 25.89 2.29
N MET A 71 -8.92 24.88 2.25
CA MET A 71 -7.57 25.06 1.71
C MET A 71 -7.57 25.37 0.20
N GLU A 72 -8.49 24.77 -0.56
CA GLU A 72 -8.63 25.05 -1.98
C GLU A 72 -9.10 26.50 -2.21
N ASP A 73 -10.07 26.98 -1.42
CA ASP A 73 -10.57 28.34 -1.50
C ASP A 73 -9.48 29.38 -1.14
N GLU A 74 -8.67 29.11 -0.10
CA GLU A 74 -7.52 29.95 0.25
C GLU A 74 -6.47 30.01 -0.88
N LEU A 75 -6.21 28.88 -1.55
CA LEU A 75 -5.29 28.84 -2.68
C LEU A 75 -5.85 29.60 -3.89
N ARG A 76 -7.15 29.49 -4.16
CA ARG A 76 -7.83 30.25 -5.20
C ARG A 76 -7.73 31.75 -4.95
N GLU A 77 -7.95 32.21 -3.72
CA GLU A 77 -7.81 33.63 -3.35
C GLU A 77 -6.36 34.13 -3.51
N LYS A 78 -5.35 33.29 -3.19
CA LYS A 78 -3.93 33.63 -3.42
C LYS A 78 -3.60 33.75 -4.89
N ILE A 79 -4.12 32.87 -5.74
CA ILE A 79 -3.94 32.95 -7.19
C ILE A 79 -4.53 34.27 -7.71
N GLU A 80 -5.76 34.60 -7.33
CA GLU A 80 -6.42 35.86 -7.76
C GLU A 80 -5.62 37.11 -7.34
N LYS A 81 -5.02 37.10 -6.13
CA LYS A 81 -4.15 38.20 -5.67
C LYS A 81 -2.86 38.32 -6.49
N LEU A 82 -2.26 37.19 -6.87
CA LEU A 82 -1.06 37.17 -7.70
C LEU A 82 -1.35 37.65 -9.12
N GLU A 83 -2.47 37.25 -9.71
CA GLU A 83 -2.91 37.71 -11.04
C GLU A 83 -3.16 39.23 -11.06
N LYS A 84 -3.78 39.78 -10.01
CA LYS A 84 -3.96 41.24 -9.88
C LYS A 84 -2.63 41.99 -9.79
N ARG A 85 -1.63 41.42 -9.09
CA ARG A 85 -0.30 42.01 -8.98
C ARG A 85 0.48 41.95 -10.30
N GLN A 86 0.35 40.85 -11.03
CA GLN A 86 0.95 40.72 -12.35
C GLN A 86 0.43 41.81 -13.31
N ALA A 87 -0.88 42.07 -13.31
CA ALA A 87 -1.46 43.14 -14.13
C ALA A 87 -0.93 44.55 -13.78
N THR A 88 -0.65 44.82 -12.50
CA THR A 88 -0.04 46.09 -12.07
C THR A 88 1.42 46.20 -12.47
N ASP A 89 2.16 45.09 -12.39
CA ASP A 89 3.57 45.04 -12.79
C ASP A 89 3.72 45.24 -14.31
N ASP A 90 2.85 44.60 -15.11
CA ASP A 90 2.79 44.78 -16.56
C ASP A 90 2.49 46.24 -16.96
N THR A 91 1.58 46.90 -16.24
CA THR A 91 1.27 48.32 -16.46
C THR A 91 2.49 49.21 -16.17
N THR A 92 3.27 48.88 -15.14
CA THR A 92 4.47 49.62 -14.76
C THR A 92 5.58 49.47 -15.80
N LEU A 93 5.77 48.26 -16.34
CA LEU A 93 6.73 48.00 -17.41
C LEU A 93 6.43 48.81 -18.69
N LEU A 94 5.14 48.95 -19.03
CA LEU A 94 4.73 49.79 -20.17
C LEU A 94 5.12 51.26 -19.99
N ILE A 95 5.03 51.79 -18.76
CA ILE A 95 5.42 53.16 -18.44
C ILE A 95 6.93 53.34 -18.57
N VAL A 96 7.73 52.41 -18.01
CA VAL A 96 9.20 52.46 -18.09
C VAL A 96 9.67 52.44 -19.54
N ASN A 97 9.10 51.58 -20.38
CA ASN A 97 9.46 51.46 -21.79
C ASN A 97 9.18 52.75 -22.58
N ARG A 98 8.12 53.48 -22.20
CA ARG A 98 7.78 54.78 -22.80
C ARG A 98 8.82 55.85 -22.47
N TYR A 99 9.29 55.94 -21.23
CA TYR A 99 10.31 56.91 -20.83
C TYR A 99 11.67 56.62 -21.47
N TRP A 100 12.04 55.34 -21.53
CA TRP A 100 13.29 54.92 -22.17
C TRP A 100 13.36 55.34 -23.64
N SER A 101 12.24 55.23 -24.36
CA SER A 101 12.15 55.64 -25.77
C SER A 101 12.28 57.16 -25.97
N GLN A 102 11.92 57.97 -24.96
CA GLN A 102 11.95 59.43 -25.04
C GLN A 102 13.37 59.98 -24.81
N GLN A 103 14.15 59.33 -23.96
CA GLN A 103 15.51 59.77 -23.62
C GLN A 103 16.50 59.58 -24.78
N GLN A 104 16.29 58.57 -25.64
CA GLN A 104 17.09 58.39 -26.86
C GLN A 104 16.97 59.52 -27.89
N GLN A 105 15.92 60.35 -27.82
CA GLN A 105 15.68 61.41 -28.79
C GLN A 105 16.40 62.74 -28.47
N GLU A 106 16.84 62.96 -27.23
CA GLU A 106 17.39 64.24 -26.78
C GLU A 106 18.92 64.40 -26.91
N GLU A 107 19.70 63.33 -27.15
CA GLU A 107 21.17 63.37 -27.13
C GLU A 107 21.89 63.90 -28.41
N HIS A 108 21.19 64.33 -29.47
CA HIS A 108 21.79 64.59 -30.79
C HIS A 108 21.89 66.06 -31.29
N ALA A 109 22.15 67.06 -30.44
CA ALA A 109 22.37 68.46 -30.89
C ALA A 109 23.82 68.98 -30.70
N PRO A 110 24.48 69.64 -31.70
CA PRO A 110 25.89 70.07 -31.61
C PRO A 110 26.10 71.54 -31.13
N PRO A 111 27.27 71.87 -30.52
CA PRO A 111 27.55 73.19 -29.91
C PRO A 111 28.27 74.22 -30.83
N PRO A 112 28.31 75.53 -30.46
CA PRO A 112 28.79 76.62 -31.33
C PRO A 112 30.32 76.92 -31.24
N PRO A 113 30.92 77.59 -32.26
CA PRO A 113 32.38 77.72 -32.40
C PRO A 113 33.03 78.93 -31.68
N PRO A 114 34.35 78.87 -31.35
CA PRO A 114 35.09 79.85 -30.54
C PRO A 114 35.75 81.01 -31.34
N PRO A 115 36.20 82.10 -30.67
CA PRO A 115 36.69 83.33 -31.29
C PRO A 115 38.14 83.30 -31.81
N ILE A 116 38.42 84.16 -32.79
CA ILE A 116 39.62 84.16 -33.66
C ILE A 116 40.90 84.71 -32.98
N SER A 117 42.03 84.03 -33.21
CA SER A 117 43.39 84.27 -32.65
C SER A 117 44.13 85.52 -33.16
N GLU A 118 45.05 86.07 -32.35
CA GLU A 118 45.88 87.26 -32.66
C GLU A 118 46.74 87.13 -33.92
N ASN A 119 47.15 85.92 -34.31
CA ASN A 119 47.86 85.69 -35.58
C ASN A 119 46.99 86.04 -36.80
N ALA A 120 45.66 85.89 -36.69
CA ALA A 120 44.75 86.33 -37.74
C ALA A 120 44.63 87.86 -37.78
N LYS A 121 44.77 88.55 -36.63
CA LYS A 121 44.76 90.03 -36.57
C LYS A 121 46.00 90.64 -37.22
N GLY A 122 47.18 90.04 -37.03
CA GLY A 122 48.42 90.45 -37.70
C GLY A 122 48.35 90.25 -39.22
N PHE A 123 47.66 89.21 -39.69
CA PHE A 123 47.43 88.98 -41.11
C PHE A 123 46.45 89.99 -41.73
N LEU A 124 45.37 90.34 -41.01
CA LEU A 124 44.42 91.36 -41.46
C LEU A 124 45.09 92.73 -41.65
N THR A 125 46.09 93.06 -40.84
CA THR A 125 46.87 94.31 -40.98
C THR A 125 47.84 94.27 -42.17
N THR A 126 48.42 93.11 -42.49
CA THR A 126 49.21 92.94 -43.73
C THR A 126 48.32 93.02 -44.98
N LEU A 127 47.11 92.43 -44.94
CA LEU A 127 46.12 92.50 -46.02
C LEU A 127 45.67 93.94 -46.30
N GLU A 128 45.55 94.77 -45.26
CA GLU A 128 45.12 96.18 -45.36
C GLU A 128 46.10 97.07 -46.16
N HIS A 129 47.36 96.64 -46.31
CA HIS A 129 48.41 97.39 -47.00
C HIS A 129 48.89 96.75 -48.31
N SER A 130 48.27 95.64 -48.73
CA SER A 130 48.66 94.89 -49.94
C SER A 130 47.81 95.32 -51.14
N SER A 131 48.40 95.34 -52.34
CA SER A 131 47.63 95.53 -53.58
C SER A 131 46.72 94.34 -53.88
N GLU A 132 45.66 94.52 -54.66
CA GLU A 132 44.66 93.46 -54.95
C GLU A 132 45.27 92.20 -55.60
N GLU A 133 46.32 92.39 -56.42
CA GLU A 133 47.08 91.30 -57.07
C GLU A 133 47.98 90.55 -56.07
N GLU A 134 48.60 91.24 -55.11
CA GLU A 134 49.39 90.61 -54.04
C GLU A 134 48.48 89.86 -53.04
N LEU A 135 47.29 90.41 -52.77
CA LEU A 135 46.28 89.79 -51.90
C LEU A 135 45.83 88.43 -52.45
N THR A 136 45.56 88.37 -53.76
CA THR A 136 45.11 87.15 -54.42
C THR A 136 46.21 86.08 -54.46
N LEU A 137 47.47 86.47 -54.70
CA LEU A 137 48.61 85.55 -54.63
C LEU A 137 48.85 85.01 -53.21
N HIS A 138 48.83 85.87 -52.18
CA HIS A 138 49.01 85.43 -50.79
C HIS A 138 47.86 84.54 -50.29
N LEU A 139 46.61 84.82 -50.69
CA LEU A 139 45.46 83.96 -50.38
C LEU A 139 45.56 82.61 -51.11
N GLN A 140 46.01 82.61 -52.36
CA GLN A 140 46.18 81.37 -53.13
C GLN A 140 47.28 80.48 -52.53
N ASP A 141 48.41 81.05 -52.14
CA ASP A 141 49.53 80.32 -51.55
C ASP A 141 49.18 79.74 -50.17
N ARG A 142 48.46 80.51 -49.34
CA ARG A 142 47.94 80.00 -48.05
C ARG A 142 46.84 78.97 -48.22
N MET A 143 45.95 79.15 -49.20
CA MET A 143 44.93 78.15 -49.51
C MET A 143 45.59 76.85 -49.97
N GLN A 144 46.65 76.94 -50.78
CA GLN A 144 47.40 75.79 -51.24
C GLN A 144 48.13 75.09 -50.08
N PHE A 145 48.82 75.84 -49.23
CA PHE A 145 49.44 75.30 -48.02
C PHE A 145 48.41 74.65 -47.09
N SER A 146 47.25 75.28 -46.88
CA SER A 146 46.19 74.72 -46.05
C SER A 146 45.60 73.46 -46.66
N LYS A 147 45.44 73.38 -47.99
CA LYS A 147 44.99 72.17 -48.69
C LYS A 147 46.00 71.03 -48.53
N GLU A 148 47.28 71.32 -48.65
CA GLU A 148 48.36 70.34 -48.48
C GLU A 148 48.47 69.87 -47.01
N ALA A 149 48.35 70.78 -46.04
CA ALA A 149 48.34 70.45 -44.63
C ALA A 149 47.13 69.59 -44.23
N ILE A 150 45.93 69.92 -44.74
CA ILE A 150 44.72 69.12 -44.53
C ILE A 150 44.84 67.75 -45.20
N ALA A 151 45.37 67.67 -46.43
CA ALA A 151 45.60 66.40 -47.10
C ALA A 151 46.56 65.50 -46.32
N CYS A 152 47.64 66.06 -45.76
CA CYS A 152 48.56 65.35 -44.88
C CYS A 152 47.87 64.85 -43.60
N LEU A 153 47.02 65.66 -42.97
CA LEU A 153 46.26 65.26 -41.79
C LEU A 153 45.27 64.14 -42.10
N VAL A 154 44.51 64.24 -43.19
CA VAL A 154 43.59 63.18 -43.64
C VAL A 154 44.37 61.89 -43.88
N CYS A 155 45.50 61.96 -44.59
CA CYS A 155 46.37 60.80 -44.80
C CYS A 155 46.92 60.21 -43.48
N ALA A 156 47.16 61.02 -42.46
CA ALA A 156 47.59 60.54 -41.16
C ALA A 156 46.44 59.85 -40.41
N PHE A 157 45.25 60.44 -40.43
CA PHE A 157 44.03 59.85 -39.85
C PHE A 157 43.64 58.54 -40.53
N ASP A 158 43.69 58.46 -41.87
CA ASP A 158 43.39 57.24 -42.61
C ASP A 158 44.34 56.09 -42.25
N ARG A 159 45.63 56.39 -42.07
CA ARG A 159 46.63 55.39 -41.60
C ARG A 159 46.37 54.95 -40.17
N LEU A 160 45.98 55.88 -39.31
CA LEU A 160 45.68 55.59 -37.91
C LEU A 160 44.41 54.74 -37.78
N HIS A 161 43.36 55.09 -38.54
CA HIS A 161 42.14 54.30 -38.65
C HIS A 161 42.42 52.90 -39.20
N SER A 162 43.18 52.78 -40.29
CA SER A 162 43.52 51.47 -40.86
C SER A 162 44.27 50.60 -39.85
N ARG A 163 45.19 51.19 -39.07
CA ARG A 163 45.94 50.46 -38.04
C ARG A 163 45.09 50.06 -36.84
N ILE A 164 44.14 50.90 -36.43
CA ILE A 164 43.15 50.57 -35.40
C ILE A 164 42.27 49.41 -35.90
N ASP A 165 41.77 49.47 -37.13
CA ASP A 165 40.95 48.41 -37.73
C ASP A 165 41.72 47.08 -37.83
N ASP A 166 42.99 47.10 -38.22
CA ASP A 166 43.83 45.91 -38.28
C ASP A 166 44.07 45.31 -36.89
N MET A 167 44.32 46.15 -35.87
CA MET A 167 44.44 45.70 -34.48
C MET A 167 43.13 45.13 -33.94
N CYS A 168 41.99 45.77 -34.23
CA CYS A 168 40.68 45.28 -33.84
C CYS A 168 40.38 43.91 -34.47
N LYS A 169 40.65 43.72 -35.76
CA LYS A 169 40.50 42.42 -36.43
C LYS A 169 41.39 41.36 -35.82
N GLN A 170 42.65 41.68 -35.52
CA GLN A 170 43.58 40.72 -34.93
C GLN A 170 43.14 40.26 -33.53
N VAL A 171 42.70 41.18 -32.68
CA VAL A 171 42.16 40.85 -31.34
C VAL A 171 40.88 40.03 -31.45
N GLN A 172 40.04 40.33 -32.44
CA GLN A 172 38.78 39.63 -32.67
C GLN A 172 39.01 38.21 -33.18
N ASP A 173 39.90 38.01 -34.16
CA ASP A 173 40.21 36.70 -34.73
C ASP A 173 40.92 35.76 -33.72
N ASP A 174 41.90 36.27 -32.95
CA ASP A 174 42.62 35.47 -31.95
C ASP A 174 41.69 35.02 -30.81
N SER A 175 40.88 35.94 -30.29
CA SER A 175 39.90 35.62 -29.23
C SER A 175 38.80 34.69 -29.73
N GLN A 176 38.32 34.90 -30.96
CA GLN A 176 37.22 34.11 -31.54
C GLN A 176 37.68 32.69 -31.90
N SER A 177 38.92 32.50 -32.35
CA SER A 177 39.51 31.18 -32.62
C SER A 177 39.63 30.32 -31.35
N GLU A 178 40.13 30.89 -30.25
CA GLU A 178 40.25 30.19 -28.98
C GLU A 178 38.88 29.83 -28.39
N ILE A 179 37.93 30.78 -28.41
CA ILE A 179 36.56 30.55 -27.95
C ILE A 179 35.87 29.46 -28.78
N VAL A 180 36.06 29.43 -30.09
CA VAL A 180 35.50 28.38 -30.98
C VAL A 180 36.10 27.02 -30.66
N ASN A 181 37.41 26.92 -30.45
CA ASN A 181 38.07 25.66 -30.11
C ASN A 181 37.63 25.12 -28.74
N VAL A 182 37.52 25.99 -27.73
CA VAL A 182 37.02 25.60 -26.40
C VAL A 182 35.55 25.18 -26.48
N ASN A 183 34.70 25.93 -27.18
CA ASN A 183 33.30 25.56 -27.37
C ASN A 183 33.16 24.22 -28.11
N GLN A 184 33.97 23.96 -29.14
CA GLN A 184 33.95 22.68 -29.84
C GLN A 184 34.31 21.52 -28.91
N THR A 185 35.35 21.71 -28.08
CA THR A 185 35.78 20.69 -27.10
C THR A 185 34.69 20.43 -26.04
N VAL A 186 34.04 21.49 -25.56
CA VAL A 186 32.92 21.39 -24.60
C VAL A 186 31.70 20.73 -25.23
N LEU A 187 31.43 20.97 -26.51
CA LEU A 187 30.34 20.32 -27.24
C LEU A 187 30.59 18.82 -27.43
N ASP A 188 31.83 18.45 -27.76
CA ASP A 188 32.24 17.05 -27.92
C ASP A 188 32.16 16.30 -26.58
N GLU A 189 32.60 16.91 -25.48
CA GLU A 189 32.47 16.30 -24.15
C GLU A 189 31.00 16.23 -23.68
N ASN A 190 30.18 17.25 -23.99
CA ASN A 190 28.74 17.18 -23.76
C ASN A 190 28.07 16.06 -24.56
N ARG A 191 28.54 15.80 -25.78
CA ARG A 191 28.04 14.68 -26.60
C ARG A 191 28.43 13.35 -25.97
N ARG A 192 29.68 13.21 -25.55
CA ARG A 192 30.18 12.02 -24.85
C ARG A 192 29.41 11.75 -23.55
N LEU A 193 29.16 12.79 -22.75
CA LEU A 193 28.40 12.68 -21.51
C LEU A 193 26.94 12.30 -21.78
N ARG A 194 26.32 12.85 -22.84
CA ARG A 194 24.98 12.44 -23.28
C ARG A 194 24.95 10.98 -23.70
N ASP A 195 25.89 10.53 -24.53
CA ASP A 195 25.97 9.14 -24.98
C ASP A 195 26.18 8.18 -23.79
N LEU A 196 27.04 8.56 -22.83
CA LEU A 196 27.26 7.80 -21.60
C LEU A 196 26.00 7.75 -20.73
N ALA A 197 25.27 8.87 -20.59
CA ALA A 197 24.02 8.92 -19.86
C ALA A 197 22.96 8.01 -20.50
N THR A 198 22.83 8.02 -21.83
CA THR A 198 21.93 7.13 -22.57
C THR A 198 22.33 5.66 -22.41
N LEU A 199 23.62 5.34 -22.47
CA LEU A 199 24.13 3.98 -22.25
C LEU A 199 23.81 3.49 -20.82
N LEU A 200 24.04 4.34 -19.81
CA LEU A 200 23.75 4.03 -18.42
C LEU A 200 22.25 3.87 -18.17
N GLN A 201 21.42 4.72 -18.78
CA GLN A 201 19.96 4.57 -18.73
C GLN A 201 19.50 3.25 -19.39
N GLY A 202 20.08 2.88 -20.54
CA GLY A 202 19.78 1.59 -21.18
C GLY A 202 20.17 0.39 -20.32
N ARG A 203 21.35 0.44 -19.68
CA ARG A 203 21.79 -0.59 -18.73
C ARG A 203 20.90 -0.66 -17.49
N HIS A 204 20.53 0.48 -16.93
CA HIS A 204 19.61 0.55 -15.80
C HIS A 204 18.24 -0.05 -16.17
N HIS A 205 17.71 0.28 -17.35
CA HIS A 205 16.45 -0.27 -17.83
C HIS A 205 16.53 -1.80 -17.96
N LYS A 206 17.59 -2.33 -18.59
CA LYS A 206 17.80 -3.77 -18.72
C LYS A 206 17.91 -4.47 -17.35
N MET A 207 18.72 -3.94 -16.45
CA MET A 207 18.88 -4.50 -15.10
C MET A 207 17.57 -4.41 -14.29
N SER A 208 16.78 -3.36 -14.49
CA SER A 208 15.46 -3.23 -13.87
C SER A 208 14.46 -4.24 -14.42
N MET A 209 14.53 -4.58 -15.71
CA MET A 209 13.70 -5.65 -16.28
C MET A 209 14.10 -7.01 -15.70
N GLU A 210 15.39 -7.33 -15.66
CA GLU A 210 15.90 -8.57 -15.08
C GLU A 210 15.54 -8.69 -13.59
N TYR A 211 15.59 -7.59 -12.84
CA TYR A 211 15.14 -7.53 -11.45
C TYR A 211 13.63 -7.84 -11.32
N ASN A 212 12.79 -7.21 -12.14
CA ASN A 212 11.34 -7.46 -12.11
C ASN A 212 11.02 -8.92 -12.47
N GLU A 213 11.68 -9.50 -13.47
CA GLU A 213 11.52 -10.92 -13.81
C GLU A 213 11.90 -11.85 -12.66
N LEU A 214 12.95 -11.52 -11.90
CA LEU A 214 13.31 -12.28 -10.70
C LEU A 214 12.28 -12.11 -9.58
N VAL A 215 11.74 -10.90 -9.39
CA VAL A 215 10.67 -10.64 -8.41
C VAL A 215 9.40 -11.42 -8.76
N ASP A 216 9.01 -11.47 -10.04
CA ASP A 216 7.86 -12.24 -10.50
C ASP A 216 8.06 -13.75 -10.27
N LYS A 217 9.29 -14.25 -10.47
CA LYS A 217 9.63 -15.66 -10.16
C LYS A 217 9.54 -15.95 -8.67
N VAL A 218 10.06 -15.06 -7.83
CA VAL A 218 10.01 -15.19 -6.37
C VAL A 218 8.57 -15.18 -5.88
N THR A 219 7.78 -14.18 -6.27
CA THR A 219 6.36 -14.08 -5.88
C THR A 219 5.54 -15.28 -6.34
N SER A 220 5.76 -15.79 -7.56
CA SER A 220 5.10 -17.03 -8.03
C SER A 220 5.50 -18.26 -7.20
N SER A 221 6.74 -18.31 -6.73
CA SER A 221 7.23 -19.40 -5.89
C SER A 221 6.67 -19.29 -4.47
N GLU A 222 6.57 -18.07 -3.93
CA GLU A 222 5.90 -17.79 -2.65
C GLU A 222 4.43 -18.18 -2.68
N THR A 223 3.72 -17.89 -3.78
CA THR A 223 2.31 -18.29 -3.95
C THR A 223 2.17 -19.81 -3.96
N LYS A 224 3.04 -20.52 -4.68
CA LYS A 224 3.06 -21.99 -4.67
C LYS A 224 3.37 -22.57 -3.29
N VAL A 225 4.26 -21.94 -2.53
CA VAL A 225 4.54 -22.35 -1.15
C VAL A 225 3.28 -22.20 -0.29
N SER A 226 2.57 -21.08 -0.38
CA SER A 226 1.32 -20.87 0.37
C SER A 226 0.20 -21.83 -0.05
N GLU A 227 0.09 -22.16 -1.34
CA GLU A 227 -0.82 -23.20 -1.82
C GLU A 227 -0.45 -24.57 -1.23
N MET A 228 0.82 -24.95 -1.25
CA MET A 228 1.30 -26.19 -0.65
C MET A 228 1.07 -26.21 0.86
N GLU A 229 1.30 -25.12 1.57
CA GLU A 229 1.00 -24.97 3.01
C GLU A 229 -0.48 -25.23 3.28
N THR A 230 -1.38 -24.64 2.48
CA THR A 230 -2.82 -24.87 2.61
C THR A 230 -3.18 -26.35 2.38
N THR A 231 -2.60 -26.99 1.36
CA THR A 231 -2.84 -28.42 1.13
C THR A 231 -2.33 -29.30 2.27
N VAL A 232 -1.21 -28.92 2.90
CA VAL A 232 -0.68 -29.62 4.07
C VAL A 232 -1.64 -29.47 5.25
N GLU A 233 -2.20 -28.28 5.48
CA GLU A 233 -3.20 -28.05 6.53
C GLU A 233 -4.48 -28.89 6.31
N ASP A 234 -4.98 -28.95 5.07
CA ASP A 234 -6.15 -29.77 4.72
C ASP A 234 -5.88 -31.27 4.95
N LEU A 235 -4.72 -31.76 4.51
CA LEU A 235 -4.33 -33.15 4.73
C LEU A 235 -4.12 -33.47 6.21
N GLN A 236 -3.56 -32.54 7.00
CA GLN A 236 -3.45 -32.70 8.45
C GLN A 236 -4.82 -32.81 9.12
N TRP A 237 -5.78 -31.99 8.68
CA TRP A 237 -7.15 -32.07 9.17
C TRP A 237 -7.81 -33.40 8.83
N ASP A 238 -7.63 -33.92 7.62
CA ASP A 238 -8.13 -35.23 7.21
C ASP A 238 -7.50 -36.38 8.00
N ILE A 239 -6.18 -36.33 8.26
CA ILE A 239 -5.49 -37.30 9.12
C ILE A 239 -6.09 -37.28 10.53
N GLU A 240 -6.31 -36.10 11.11
CA GLU A 240 -6.88 -35.97 12.44
C GLU A 240 -8.33 -36.47 12.50
N LYS A 241 -9.11 -36.23 11.45
CA LYS A 241 -10.47 -36.77 11.30
C LYS A 241 -10.47 -38.30 11.21
N LEU A 242 -9.54 -38.89 10.45
CA LEU A 242 -9.36 -40.34 10.34
C LEU A 242 -8.93 -40.94 11.68
N ARG A 243 -7.99 -40.32 12.39
CA ARG A 243 -7.57 -40.73 13.75
C ARG A 243 -8.74 -40.74 14.74
N ASN A 244 -9.59 -39.71 14.71
CA ASN A 244 -10.78 -39.65 15.56
C ASN A 244 -11.78 -40.78 15.24
N ARG A 245 -11.93 -41.15 13.97
CA ARG A 245 -12.78 -42.28 13.55
C ARG A 245 -12.18 -43.62 13.98
N GLU A 246 -10.86 -43.78 13.82
CA GLU A 246 -10.12 -44.96 14.27
C GLU A 246 -10.27 -45.15 15.78
N GLN A 247 -10.09 -44.10 16.58
CA GLN A 247 -10.28 -44.15 18.04
C GLN A 247 -11.69 -44.58 18.43
N LYS A 248 -12.73 -44.10 17.74
CA LYS A 248 -14.12 -44.53 17.98
C LYS A 248 -14.32 -46.02 17.66
N LEU A 249 -13.76 -46.49 16.54
CA LEU A 249 -13.82 -47.91 16.17
C LEU A 249 -13.06 -48.79 17.15
N ASN A 250 -11.87 -48.39 17.58
CA ASN A 250 -11.08 -49.08 18.60
C ASN A 250 -11.82 -49.15 19.94
N LYS A 251 -12.52 -48.09 20.34
CA LYS A 251 -13.37 -48.08 21.54
C LYS A 251 -14.52 -49.08 21.42
N HIS A 252 -15.25 -49.08 20.29
CA HIS A 252 -16.33 -50.04 20.06
C HIS A 252 -15.83 -51.49 20.00
N LEU A 253 -14.64 -51.72 19.41
CA LEU A 253 -14.03 -53.04 19.38
C LEU A 253 -13.65 -53.52 20.79
N ALA A 254 -13.09 -52.63 21.62
CA ALA A 254 -12.79 -52.92 23.01
C ALA A 254 -14.07 -53.24 23.82
N GLU A 255 -15.14 -52.44 23.66
CA GLU A 255 -16.45 -52.68 24.26
C GLU A 255 -17.04 -54.04 23.83
N ALA A 256 -16.96 -54.39 22.54
CA ALA A 256 -17.43 -55.67 22.01
C ALA A 256 -16.60 -56.86 22.53
N MET A 257 -15.28 -56.70 22.63
CA MET A 257 -14.40 -57.71 23.23
C MET A 257 -14.70 -57.91 24.72
N GLU A 258 -15.05 -56.85 25.44
CA GLU A 258 -15.41 -56.91 26.86
C GLU A 258 -16.80 -57.55 27.06
N GLN A 259 -17.75 -57.27 26.17
CA GLN A 259 -19.05 -57.96 26.12
C GLN A 259 -18.92 -59.46 25.79
N LEU A 260 -18.01 -59.84 24.88
CA LEU A 260 -17.71 -61.25 24.61
C LEU A 260 -17.03 -61.94 25.79
N LYS A 261 -16.14 -61.23 26.50
CA LYS A 261 -15.54 -61.71 27.75
C LYS A 261 -16.56 -61.84 28.88
N SER A 262 -17.55 -60.95 28.98
CA SER A 262 -18.61 -61.03 29.98
C SER A 262 -19.70 -62.06 29.63
N GLY A 263 -19.93 -62.30 28.34
CA GLY A 263 -20.93 -63.25 27.83
C GLY A 263 -20.53 -64.72 27.92
N TYR A 264 -19.25 -65.04 28.09
CA TYR A 264 -18.76 -66.43 28.12
C TYR A 264 -18.96 -67.18 29.45
N SER A 265 -19.66 -66.57 30.42
CA SER A 265 -19.97 -67.22 31.71
C SER A 265 -21.38 -67.80 31.79
N SER A 266 -22.20 -67.78 30.73
CA SER A 266 -23.55 -68.33 30.83
C SER A 266 -24.11 -68.84 29.51
N THR A 267 -24.55 -70.11 29.58
CA THR A 267 -25.51 -70.81 28.72
C THR A 267 -25.01 -71.37 27.38
N GLY A 268 -24.97 -72.69 27.34
CA GLY A 268 -24.96 -73.47 26.11
C GLY A 268 -26.35 -73.85 25.62
N SER A 269 -26.33 -74.71 24.61
CA SER A 269 -27.40 -75.60 24.12
C SER A 269 -28.27 -75.14 22.92
N SER A 270 -27.95 -75.76 21.78
CA SER A 270 -28.82 -76.45 20.81
C SER A 270 -29.99 -75.75 20.09
N GLY A 271 -30.02 -75.91 18.76
CA GLY A 271 -31.27 -75.93 17.97
C GLY A 271 -31.13 -75.46 16.52
N GLY A 272 -30.98 -76.39 15.57
CA GLY A 272 -30.95 -76.09 14.13
C GLY A 272 -32.34 -75.79 13.55
N LEU A 273 -32.40 -74.77 12.69
CA LEU A 273 -33.56 -74.41 11.86
C LEU A 273 -33.12 -74.16 10.40
N PRO A 274 -33.90 -74.55 9.38
CA PRO A 274 -33.48 -74.52 7.97
C PRO A 274 -33.48 -73.13 7.31
N GLY A 275 -33.77 -72.06 8.06
CA GLY A 275 -33.74 -70.68 7.56
C GLY A 275 -32.33 -70.08 7.44
N GLY A 276 -31.31 -70.73 8.01
CA GLY A 276 -29.93 -70.22 8.06
C GLY A 276 -29.14 -70.34 6.76
N GLN A 277 -29.54 -71.19 5.81
CA GLN A 277 -28.75 -71.46 4.60
C GLN A 277 -28.83 -70.31 3.57
N ILE A 278 -29.94 -69.57 3.54
CA ILE A 278 -30.14 -68.42 2.64
C ILE A 278 -29.42 -67.19 3.20
N THR A 279 -29.48 -66.97 4.51
CA THR A 279 -28.75 -65.91 5.21
C THR A 279 -27.23 -66.14 5.16
N LEU A 280 -26.75 -67.37 5.29
CA LEU A 280 -25.32 -67.70 5.13
C LEU A 280 -24.80 -67.42 3.71
N ASN A 281 -25.60 -67.67 2.67
CA ASN A 281 -25.21 -67.40 1.29
C ASN A 281 -25.22 -65.90 0.95
N ILE A 282 -26.18 -65.14 1.51
CA ILE A 282 -26.22 -63.68 1.39
C ILE A 282 -25.02 -63.06 2.13
N GLN A 283 -24.74 -63.51 3.36
CA GLN A 283 -23.57 -63.06 4.12
C GLN A 283 -22.25 -63.40 3.41
N LYS A 284 -22.11 -64.59 2.81
CA LYS A 284 -20.93 -64.93 2.00
C LYS A 284 -20.78 -64.08 0.74
N SER A 285 -21.90 -63.72 0.10
CA SER A 285 -21.90 -62.83 -1.06
C SER A 285 -21.49 -61.41 -0.67
N ASP A 286 -22.02 -60.90 0.43
CA ASP A 286 -21.72 -59.57 0.96
C ASP A 286 -20.25 -59.50 1.43
N GLU A 287 -19.76 -60.54 2.09
CA GLU A 287 -18.36 -60.69 2.51
C GLU A 287 -17.40 -60.77 1.31
N LEU A 288 -17.77 -61.50 0.25
CA LEU A 288 -17.01 -61.54 -1.00
C LEU A 288 -17.02 -60.17 -1.71
N SER A 289 -18.13 -59.43 -1.65
CA SER A 289 -18.22 -58.07 -2.20
C SER A 289 -17.32 -57.10 -1.43
N LEU A 290 -17.30 -57.22 -0.11
CA LEU A 290 -16.48 -56.41 0.78
C LEU A 290 -14.99 -56.73 0.59
N GLN A 291 -14.64 -58.01 0.45
CA GLN A 291 -13.29 -58.45 0.16
C GLN A 291 -12.78 -57.94 -1.20
N LYS A 292 -13.65 -57.89 -2.21
CA LYS A 292 -13.32 -57.29 -3.52
C LYS A 292 -13.08 -55.79 -3.40
N LYS A 293 -13.94 -55.06 -2.67
CA LYS A 293 -13.77 -53.62 -2.41
C LYS A 293 -12.47 -53.33 -1.66
N LEU A 294 -12.18 -54.09 -0.60
CA LEU A 294 -10.94 -53.97 0.17
C LEU A 294 -9.70 -54.21 -0.71
N ARG A 295 -9.73 -55.19 -1.62
CA ARG A 295 -8.63 -55.44 -2.56
C ARG A 295 -8.42 -54.26 -3.51
N THR A 296 -9.48 -53.68 -4.06
CA THR A 296 -9.35 -52.48 -4.90
C THR A 296 -8.85 -51.27 -4.13
N GLU A 297 -9.29 -51.08 -2.88
CA GLU A 297 -8.79 -50.01 -2.02
C GLU A 297 -7.30 -50.20 -1.69
N VAL A 298 -6.86 -51.42 -1.39
CA VAL A 298 -5.43 -51.72 -1.16
C VAL A 298 -4.59 -51.42 -2.39
N ILE A 299 -5.04 -51.80 -3.59
CA ILE A 299 -4.32 -51.49 -4.83
C ILE A 299 -4.24 -49.97 -5.06
N GLN A 300 -5.34 -49.24 -4.83
CA GLN A 300 -5.34 -47.78 -4.94
C GLN A 300 -4.42 -47.12 -3.91
N LEU A 301 -4.34 -47.66 -2.69
CA LEU A 301 -3.43 -47.18 -1.66
C LEU A 301 -1.97 -47.49 -2.01
N GLU A 302 -1.67 -48.63 -2.63
CA GLU A 302 -0.33 -48.95 -3.13
C GLU A 302 0.10 -48.03 -4.28
N ASP A 303 -0.82 -47.71 -5.20
CA ASP A 303 -0.56 -46.78 -6.31
C ASP A 303 -0.32 -45.35 -5.82
N THR A 304 -1.13 -44.87 -4.87
CA THR A 304 -0.94 -43.54 -4.25
C THR A 304 0.35 -43.48 -3.44
N LEU A 305 0.72 -44.54 -2.73
CA LEU A 305 2.00 -44.62 -2.02
C LEU A 305 3.19 -44.61 -3.00
N ALA A 306 3.08 -45.27 -4.15
CA ALA A 306 4.10 -45.23 -5.20
C ALA A 306 4.24 -43.82 -5.82
N GLN A 307 3.12 -43.13 -6.02
CA GLN A 307 3.09 -41.75 -6.52
C GLN A 307 3.78 -40.79 -5.55
N VAL A 308 3.44 -40.83 -4.26
CA VAL A 308 4.06 -39.98 -3.23
C VAL A 308 5.57 -40.25 -3.11
N ARG A 309 6.01 -41.50 -3.23
CA ARG A 309 7.45 -41.83 -3.24
C ARG A 309 8.18 -41.22 -4.43
N LYS A 310 7.55 -41.18 -5.60
CA LYS A 310 8.13 -40.57 -6.80
C LYS A 310 8.21 -39.05 -6.67
N GLU A 311 7.18 -38.43 -6.12
CA GLU A 311 7.16 -36.98 -5.84
C GLU A 311 8.23 -36.61 -4.82
N TYR A 312 8.38 -37.38 -3.75
CA TYR A 312 9.46 -37.21 -2.77
C TYR A 312 10.84 -37.29 -3.42
N GLU A 313 11.08 -38.27 -4.30
CA GLU A 313 12.37 -38.42 -4.97
C GLU A 313 12.66 -37.26 -5.93
N MET A 314 11.66 -36.75 -6.66
CA MET A 314 11.85 -35.55 -7.48
C MET A 314 12.17 -34.32 -6.64
N LEU A 315 11.44 -34.12 -5.54
CA LEU A 315 11.64 -32.98 -4.65
C LEU A 315 13.03 -33.02 -3.99
N ARG A 316 13.52 -34.21 -3.66
CA ARG A 316 14.88 -34.43 -3.18
C ARG A 316 15.93 -34.04 -4.22
N ILE A 317 15.75 -34.44 -5.48
CA ILE A 317 16.67 -34.09 -6.56
C ILE A 317 16.68 -32.58 -6.81
N GLU A 318 15.52 -31.92 -6.81
CA GLU A 318 15.42 -30.46 -6.92
C GLU A 318 16.11 -29.75 -5.77
N PHE A 319 15.96 -30.26 -4.54
CA PHE A 319 16.65 -29.71 -3.37
C PHE A 319 18.18 -29.85 -3.49
N GLU A 320 18.68 -31.02 -3.89
CA GLU A 320 20.12 -31.24 -4.12
C GLU A 320 20.68 -30.34 -5.24
N GLN A 321 19.93 -30.11 -6.33
CA GLN A 321 20.32 -29.18 -7.39
C GLN A 321 20.35 -27.72 -6.93
N ASN A 322 19.34 -27.29 -6.16
CA ASN A 322 19.30 -25.95 -5.60
C ASN A 322 20.44 -25.71 -4.60
N LEU A 323 20.77 -26.71 -3.79
CA LEU A 323 21.91 -26.64 -2.87
C LEU A 323 23.23 -26.46 -3.65
N ALA A 324 23.44 -27.25 -4.71
CA ALA A 324 24.62 -27.16 -5.57
C ALA A 324 24.72 -25.80 -6.30
N ALA A 325 23.59 -25.25 -6.75
CA ALA A 325 23.54 -23.92 -7.36
C ALA A 325 23.89 -22.82 -6.34
N ASN A 326 23.43 -22.96 -5.10
CA ASN A 326 23.70 -22.00 -4.04
C ASN A 326 25.17 -22.04 -3.57
N GLU A 327 25.82 -23.21 -3.59
CA GLU A 327 27.26 -23.33 -3.33
C GLU A 327 28.11 -22.58 -4.38
N GLN A 328 27.67 -22.50 -5.65
CA GLN A 328 28.34 -21.73 -6.69
C GLN A 328 28.23 -20.20 -6.51
N ALA A 329 27.24 -19.72 -5.75
CA ALA A 329 27.08 -18.28 -5.45
C ALA A 329 28.01 -17.77 -4.33
N GLY A 330 28.58 -18.68 -3.53
CA GLY A 330 29.48 -18.36 -2.41
C GLY A 330 30.76 -17.59 -2.82
N PRO A 331 31.50 -18.01 -3.85
CA PRO A 331 32.69 -17.32 -4.35
C PRO A 331 32.39 -15.90 -4.85
N ILE A 332 31.30 -15.71 -5.61
CA ILE A 332 30.88 -14.40 -6.14
C ILE A 332 30.57 -13.43 -5.00
N ASN A 333 29.83 -13.90 -3.99
CA ASN A 333 29.52 -13.09 -2.81
C ASN A 333 30.77 -12.73 -1.98
N ARG A 334 31.79 -13.58 -1.98
CA ARG A 334 33.08 -13.31 -1.31
C ARG A 334 33.89 -12.28 -2.07
N GLU A 335 33.97 -12.37 -3.39
CA GLU A 335 34.63 -11.38 -4.25
C GLU A 335 33.95 -10.01 -4.15
N MET A 336 32.61 -9.98 -4.13
CA MET A 336 31.85 -8.75 -3.98
C MET A 336 32.13 -8.06 -2.63
N ARG A 337 32.27 -8.83 -1.54
CA ARG A 337 32.69 -8.30 -0.22
C ARG A 337 34.11 -7.76 -0.24
N HIS A 338 35.05 -8.43 -0.91
CA HIS A 338 36.42 -7.94 -1.05
C HIS A 338 36.49 -6.64 -1.88
N LEU A 339 35.69 -6.53 -2.94
CA LEU A 339 35.60 -5.33 -3.76
C LEU A 339 35.03 -4.14 -2.98
N ILE A 340 33.96 -4.35 -2.21
CA ILE A 340 33.38 -3.32 -1.34
C ILE A 340 34.42 -2.83 -0.32
N SER A 341 35.15 -3.74 0.32
CA SER A 341 36.16 -3.40 1.31
C SER A 341 37.36 -2.65 0.69
N SER A 342 37.76 -3.01 -0.53
CA SER A 342 38.78 -2.28 -1.31
C SER A 342 38.33 -0.86 -1.66
N LEU A 343 37.10 -0.70 -2.15
CA LEU A 343 36.52 0.62 -2.48
C LEU A 343 36.38 1.51 -1.24
N GLN A 344 35.99 0.94 -0.10
CA GLN A 344 35.93 1.66 1.18
C GLN A 344 37.31 2.17 1.61
N ASN A 345 38.37 1.36 1.46
CA ASN A 345 39.73 1.77 1.77
C ASN A 345 40.25 2.88 0.83
N HIS A 346 39.96 2.78 -0.47
CA HIS A 346 40.31 3.84 -1.43
C HIS A 346 39.60 5.16 -1.10
N ASN A 347 38.33 5.11 -0.69
CA ASN A 347 37.59 6.30 -0.31
C ASN A 347 38.16 6.95 0.95
N LEU A 348 38.58 6.14 1.93
CA LEU A 348 39.25 6.62 3.14
C LEU A 348 40.60 7.27 2.82
N GLN A 349 41.37 6.68 1.91
CA GLN A 349 42.66 7.22 1.46
C GLN A 349 42.50 8.56 0.73
N LEU A 350 41.52 8.66 -0.18
CA LEU A 350 41.18 9.92 -0.86
C LEU A 350 40.76 11.01 0.13
N LYS A 351 40.00 10.67 1.19
CA LYS A 351 39.67 11.62 2.27
C LYS A 351 40.93 12.10 3.00
N GLY A 352 41.88 11.21 3.28
CA GLY A 352 43.17 11.57 3.87
C GLY A 352 44.00 12.49 2.96
N ASP A 353 44.00 12.24 1.66
CA ASP A 353 44.75 13.06 0.69
C ASP A 353 44.12 14.43 0.48
N VAL A 354 42.78 14.52 0.45
CA VAL A 354 42.06 15.80 0.46
C VAL A 354 42.42 16.62 1.71
N GLN A 355 42.50 15.99 2.89
CA GLN A 355 42.94 16.69 4.10
C GLN A 355 44.40 17.15 4.02
N ARG A 356 45.29 16.35 3.43
CA ARG A 356 46.69 16.75 3.17
C ARG A 356 46.78 17.93 2.21
N PHE A 357 46.02 17.92 1.11
CA PHE A 357 45.99 19.05 0.17
C PHE A 357 45.41 20.30 0.81
N LYS A 358 44.36 20.20 1.63
CA LYS A 358 43.84 21.33 2.42
C LYS A 358 44.86 21.88 3.43
N ARG A 359 45.76 21.06 3.96
CA ARG A 359 46.85 21.52 4.83
C ARG A 359 47.92 22.25 4.03
N LYS A 360 48.38 21.66 2.92
CA LYS A 360 49.34 22.30 2.01
C LYS A 360 48.84 23.63 1.47
N LEU A 361 47.56 23.72 1.09
CA LEU A 361 46.95 24.97 0.64
C LEU A 361 47.00 26.07 1.71
N ARG A 362 46.78 25.70 2.99
CA ARG A 362 46.88 26.64 4.10
C ARG A 362 48.32 27.05 4.38
N GLU A 363 49.27 26.12 4.28
CA GLU A 363 50.70 26.41 4.42
C GLU A 363 51.18 27.35 3.31
N THR A 364 50.82 27.10 2.05
CA THR A 364 51.13 27.99 0.92
C THR A 364 50.46 29.34 1.06
N GLN A 365 49.22 29.41 1.58
CA GLN A 365 48.56 30.68 1.85
C GLN A 365 49.29 31.48 2.92
N VAL A 366 49.80 30.83 3.97
CA VAL A 366 50.62 31.48 4.99
C VAL A 366 51.97 31.94 4.41
N GLU A 367 52.58 31.19 3.50
CA GLU A 367 53.80 31.61 2.80
C GLU A 367 53.56 32.79 1.86
N ILE A 368 52.44 32.81 1.12
CA ILE A 368 52.03 33.96 0.30
C ILE A 368 51.86 35.20 1.18
N ASN A 369 51.13 35.08 2.29
CA ASN A 369 50.95 36.18 3.23
C ASN A 369 52.29 36.66 3.84
N LYS A 370 53.24 35.74 4.08
CA LYS A 370 54.60 36.12 4.51
C LYS A 370 55.39 36.84 3.43
N VAL A 371 55.27 36.43 2.16
CA VAL A 371 55.90 37.11 1.02
C VAL A 371 55.27 38.48 0.77
N GLU A 372 53.95 38.62 1.00
CA GLU A 372 53.25 39.91 0.96
C GLU A 372 53.71 40.83 2.09
N ILE A 373 53.90 40.33 3.31
CA ILE A 373 54.47 41.09 4.42
C ILE A 373 55.95 41.43 4.17
N GLN A 374 56.72 40.54 3.53
CA GLN A 374 58.10 40.82 3.12
C GLN A 374 58.17 41.85 1.98
N ARG A 375 57.19 41.89 1.06
CA ARG A 375 57.02 42.96 0.08
C ARG A 375 56.68 44.29 0.76
N PHE A 376 55.77 44.28 1.74
CA PHE A 376 55.41 45.47 2.52
C PHE A 376 56.60 46.03 3.34
N ASN A 377 57.45 45.14 3.86
CA ASN A 377 58.70 45.50 4.55
C ASN A 377 59.86 45.85 3.60
N CYS A 378 59.74 45.60 2.29
CA CYS A 378 60.74 46.00 1.29
C CYS A 378 60.49 47.41 0.73
N ASP A 379 59.25 47.92 0.82
CA ASP A 379 58.89 49.29 0.41
C ASP A 379 58.91 50.31 1.57
N THR A 380 59.37 49.89 2.75
CA THR A 380 59.49 50.75 3.93
C THR A 380 60.88 50.67 4.57
N PHE A 381 61.89 51.19 3.89
CA PHE A 381 62.94 51.95 4.58
C PHE A 381 63.40 53.18 3.75
N PRO A 382 63.20 54.41 4.28
CA PRO A 382 63.81 55.62 3.75
C PRO A 382 65.30 55.67 4.11
N LEU A 383 66.11 56.09 3.13
CA LEU A 383 67.47 56.55 3.37
C LEU A 383 67.41 57.92 4.07
N ASN A 384 67.71 57.95 5.37
CA ASN A 384 68.68 58.91 5.92
C ASN A 384 69.33 58.34 7.19
N ASN A 385 70.57 57.89 7.00
CA ASN A 385 71.62 57.62 7.98
C ASN A 385 72.10 58.95 8.62
N LEU A 386 72.71 59.09 9.80
CA LEU A 386 73.12 58.25 10.95
C LEU A 386 73.80 59.28 11.93
N ARG A 387 73.98 59.12 13.26
CA ARG A 387 74.81 58.07 13.87
C ARG A 387 74.92 58.11 15.40
N CYS A 388 74.90 56.89 15.99
CA CYS A 388 75.54 56.39 17.23
C CYS A 388 75.00 56.85 18.60
N GLN A 389 74.95 56.01 19.65
CA GLN A 389 75.72 54.79 19.97
C GLN A 389 75.06 53.99 21.14
N SER A 390 75.15 52.64 21.08
CA SER A 390 75.34 51.64 22.18
C SER A 390 74.48 51.70 23.46
N GLY A 391 73.96 50.62 24.06
CA GLY A 391 74.06 49.16 23.90
C GLY A 391 73.45 48.47 25.15
N ASP A 392 72.98 47.21 25.01
CA ASP A 392 72.89 46.08 25.98
C ASP A 392 72.56 46.35 27.48
N THR A 393 71.72 45.59 28.22
CA THR A 393 71.49 44.13 28.27
C THR A 393 70.39 43.82 29.32
N GLY A 394 69.59 42.76 29.10
CA GLY A 394 69.09 41.78 30.12
C GLY A 394 68.09 42.25 31.21
N VAL A 395 67.29 41.41 31.89
CA VAL A 395 67.14 39.94 31.91
C VAL A 395 65.99 39.62 32.92
N LEU A 396 65.21 38.54 32.69
CA LEU A 396 64.50 37.68 33.68
C LEU A 396 63.30 38.29 34.47
N ILE A 397 62.25 37.61 34.97
CA ILE A 397 61.79 36.20 35.11
C ILE A 397 60.33 36.27 35.67
N LEU A 398 59.48 35.28 35.32
CA LEU A 398 58.51 34.49 36.14
C LEU A 398 57.98 35.10 37.48
N GLU A 399 56.75 34.91 37.97
CA GLU A 399 55.63 33.96 37.79
C GLU A 399 54.49 34.46 38.71
N GLU A 400 53.24 34.03 38.45
CA GLU A 400 52.12 33.75 39.39
C GLU A 400 51.97 34.57 40.70
N THR A 401 50.78 35.07 41.06
CA THR A 401 49.71 34.23 41.64
C THR A 401 48.47 35.08 42.01
N THR A 402 47.32 34.39 41.98
CA THR A 402 46.13 34.48 42.86
C THR A 402 45.14 35.65 42.75
N ASN A 403 43.87 35.25 42.52
CA ASN A 403 42.62 35.53 43.25
C ASN A 403 42.38 36.95 43.81
N ASP A 404 41.17 37.53 43.83
CA ASP A 404 39.82 36.99 43.79
C ASP A 404 38.82 38.13 43.48
N SER A 405 37.68 37.78 42.88
CA SER A 405 36.33 38.26 43.23
C SER A 405 35.89 39.76 43.22
N ILE A 406 34.89 40.02 42.35
CA ILE A 406 33.54 40.55 42.66
C ILE A 406 33.26 42.09 42.70
N ASP A 407 32.27 42.44 41.86
CA ASP A 407 31.21 43.48 41.93
C ASP A 407 31.45 45.01 41.77
N VAL A 408 30.91 45.50 40.64
CA VAL A 408 29.78 46.46 40.53
C VAL A 408 29.96 47.96 40.86
N LYS A 409 29.63 48.77 39.83
CA LYS A 409 29.13 50.18 39.80
C LYS A 409 30.15 51.27 40.16
N LYS A 410 30.60 52.07 39.18
CA LYS A 410 29.94 53.21 38.46
C LYS A 410 30.41 54.52 39.10
N GLU A 411 31.04 55.36 38.26
CA GLU A 411 30.98 56.83 38.17
C GLU A 411 31.01 57.57 39.53
N GLU A 412 32.04 58.35 39.84
CA GLU A 412 32.31 59.71 39.36
C GLU A 412 33.70 60.14 39.91
N ASP A 413 34.42 61.01 39.19
CA ASP A 413 35.44 61.98 39.68
C ASP A 413 36.56 62.24 38.64
N GLU A 414 36.15 62.69 37.44
CA GLU A 414 37.01 63.46 36.53
C GLU A 414 37.03 64.92 37.00
N ASP A 415 37.86 65.31 37.97
CA ASP A 415 38.09 66.75 38.27
C ASP A 415 39.32 67.05 39.17
N GLN A 416 40.37 66.20 39.17
CA GLN A 416 41.60 66.49 39.94
C GLN A 416 42.94 66.28 39.19
N GLU A 417 42.98 65.65 38.01
CA GLU A 417 44.24 65.46 37.26
C GLU A 417 44.59 66.61 36.29
N GLU A 418 43.61 67.42 35.87
CA GLU A 418 43.82 68.48 34.87
C GLU A 418 44.48 69.76 35.43
N GLU A 419 44.44 69.99 36.74
CA GLU A 419 45.00 71.21 37.36
C GLU A 419 46.49 71.06 37.73
N GLU A 420 47.00 69.84 37.88
CA GLU A 420 48.41 69.58 38.19
C GLU A 420 49.32 69.60 36.95
N GLU A 421 48.80 69.20 35.77
CA GLU A 421 49.54 69.32 34.50
C GLU A 421 49.73 70.79 34.06
N ARG A 422 48.70 71.64 34.22
CA ARG A 422 48.78 73.07 33.87
C ARG A 422 49.85 73.83 34.67
N ARG A 423 50.13 73.42 35.91
CA ARG A 423 51.22 74.01 36.73
C ARG A 423 52.60 73.61 36.24
N LYS A 424 52.82 72.36 35.82
CA LYS A 424 54.12 71.86 35.35
C LYS A 424 54.49 72.41 33.96
N GLU A 425 53.51 72.66 33.09
CA GLU A 425 53.73 73.28 31.76
C GLU A 425 54.11 74.77 31.86
N LEU A 426 53.48 75.53 32.78
CA LEU A 426 53.77 76.95 32.98
C LEU A 426 55.18 77.20 33.59
N GLU A 427 55.68 76.27 34.40
CA GLU A 427 57.04 76.34 34.96
C GLU A 427 58.11 76.05 33.90
N ARG A 428 57.83 75.13 32.97
CA ARG A 428 58.71 74.82 31.82
C ARG A 428 58.78 75.97 30.81
N GLN A 429 57.69 76.71 30.57
CA GLN A 429 57.71 77.91 29.73
C GLN A 429 58.53 79.04 30.36
N ARG A 430 58.40 79.29 31.67
CA ARG A 430 59.17 80.32 32.38
C ARG A 430 60.67 80.01 32.46
N ALA A 431 61.05 78.73 32.47
CA ALA A 431 62.46 78.32 32.41
C ALA A 431 63.09 78.61 31.03
N ARG A 432 62.35 78.35 29.94
CA ARG A 432 62.80 78.63 28.56
C ARG A 432 62.92 80.13 28.27
N GLU A 433 62.08 80.96 28.88
CA GLU A 433 62.13 82.42 28.71
C GLU A 433 63.34 83.05 29.43
N ARG A 434 63.67 82.56 30.65
CA ARG A 434 64.87 82.98 31.41
C ARG A 434 66.18 82.58 30.73
N GLU A 435 66.18 81.48 29.98
CA GLU A 435 67.36 81.06 29.21
C GLU A 435 67.57 81.94 27.98
N ARG A 436 66.48 82.34 27.29
CA ARG A 436 66.53 83.29 26.17
C ARG A 436 66.96 84.70 26.58
N GLU A 437 66.55 85.19 27.75
CA GLU A 437 67.03 86.47 28.28
C GLU A 437 68.53 86.44 28.61
N ARG A 438 69.04 85.34 29.18
CA ARG A 438 70.47 85.17 29.48
C ARG A 438 71.33 85.07 28.22
N GLU A 439 70.79 84.51 27.15
CA GLU A 439 71.48 84.44 25.86
C GLU A 439 71.49 85.81 25.15
N ALA A 440 70.37 86.55 25.21
CA ALA A 440 70.29 87.92 24.70
C ALA A 440 71.17 88.93 25.47
N GLU A 441 71.36 88.75 26.78
CA GLU A 441 72.27 89.58 27.59
C GLU A 441 73.75 89.32 27.24
N ARG A 442 74.12 88.04 27.02
CA ARG A 442 75.46 87.65 26.56
C ARG A 442 75.79 88.18 25.17
N GLU A 443 74.79 88.31 24.30
CA GLU A 443 74.97 88.89 22.96
C GLU A 443 75.15 90.42 23.02
N ARG A 444 74.37 91.12 23.86
CA ARG A 444 74.52 92.56 24.12
C ARG A 444 75.84 92.93 24.79
N GLU A 445 76.38 92.06 25.63
CA GLU A 445 77.71 92.26 26.25
C GLU A 445 78.85 92.12 25.22
N ARG A 446 78.76 91.15 24.31
CA ARG A 446 79.71 90.97 23.19
C ARG A 446 79.69 92.14 22.21
N GLU A 447 78.54 92.79 22.01
CA GLU A 447 78.41 93.98 21.17
C GLU A 447 79.04 95.22 21.84
N ARG A 448 78.84 95.41 23.15
CA ARG A 448 79.47 96.49 23.94
C ARG A 448 80.99 96.36 24.03
N GLU A 449 81.51 95.13 24.04
CA GLU A 449 82.96 94.88 24.02
C GLU A 449 83.59 95.22 22.65
N ARG A 450 82.88 94.94 21.55
CA ARG A 450 83.29 95.32 20.18
C ARG A 450 83.29 96.83 19.96
N GLU A 451 82.38 97.58 20.57
CA GLU A 451 82.39 99.06 20.52
C GLU A 451 83.52 99.69 21.35
N ARG A 452 83.87 99.13 22.52
CA ARG A 452 85.01 99.60 23.31
C ARG A 452 86.34 99.40 22.59
N GLN A 453 86.51 98.26 21.92
CA GLN A 453 87.71 97.99 21.11
C GLN A 453 87.86 98.96 19.92
N ARG A 454 86.76 99.39 19.28
CA ARG A 454 86.79 100.41 18.21
C ARG A 454 87.13 101.82 18.73
N SER A 455 86.67 102.18 19.93
CA SER A 455 86.94 103.48 20.55
C SER A 455 88.41 103.64 21.00
N ASP A 456 89.03 102.57 21.50
CA ASP A 456 90.44 102.58 21.95
C ASP A 456 91.45 102.54 20.77
N GLU A 457 91.06 101.94 19.64
CA GLU A 457 91.87 101.97 18.41
C GLU A 457 91.87 103.35 17.73
N MET A 458 90.75 104.09 17.78
CA MET A 458 90.63 105.46 17.27
C MET A 458 91.54 106.44 18.03
N LYS A 459 91.59 106.33 19.37
CA LYS A 459 92.42 107.21 20.23
C LYS A 459 93.93 106.97 20.10
N ARG A 460 94.36 105.77 19.70
CA ARG A 460 95.77 105.48 19.37
C ARG A 460 96.18 106.09 18.03
N LYS A 461 95.30 106.03 17.02
CA LYS A 461 95.55 106.61 15.68
C LYS A 461 95.68 108.13 15.69
N ASP A 462 94.96 108.83 16.57
CA ASP A 462 95.04 110.29 16.70
C ASP A 462 96.30 110.79 17.45
N SER A 463 96.85 109.99 18.37
CA SER A 463 98.09 110.30 19.10
C SER A 463 99.35 110.11 18.24
N ASP A 464 99.34 109.11 17.35
CA ASP A 464 100.44 108.83 16.44
C ASP A 464 100.47 109.81 15.24
N THR A 465 99.30 110.23 14.73
CA THR A 465 99.22 111.27 13.69
C THR A 465 99.70 112.65 14.18
N LEU A 466 99.42 113.05 15.41
CA LEU A 466 99.91 114.30 16.00
C LEU A 466 101.44 114.33 16.23
N LYS A 467 102.07 113.17 16.47
CA LYS A 467 103.54 113.05 16.53
C LYS A 467 104.16 113.07 15.14
N MET A 468 103.54 112.43 14.14
CA MET A 468 104.00 112.48 12.74
C MET A 468 103.96 113.89 12.18
N LEU A 469 102.89 114.66 12.41
CA LEU A 469 102.74 116.02 11.89
C LEU A 469 103.79 117.00 12.46
N ARG A 470 104.28 116.79 13.68
CA ARG A 470 105.40 117.59 14.25
C ARG A 470 106.76 117.26 13.66
N VAL A 471 106.98 116.00 13.24
CA VAL A 471 108.19 115.59 12.53
C VAL A 471 108.15 116.07 11.08
N GLU A 472 106.98 116.01 10.44
CA GLU A 472 106.76 116.51 9.08
C GLU A 472 106.96 118.02 8.97
N LEU A 473 106.54 118.81 9.97
CA LEU A 473 106.78 120.26 9.97
C LEU A 473 108.27 120.62 10.05
N LYS A 474 109.07 119.83 10.78
CA LYS A 474 110.53 120.03 10.88
C LYS A 474 111.26 119.61 9.59
N LYS A 475 110.81 118.52 8.95
CA LYS A 475 111.28 118.09 7.61
C LYS A 475 110.88 119.07 6.51
N ALA A 476 109.71 119.69 6.59
CA ALA A 476 109.26 120.70 5.63
C ALA A 476 110.14 121.97 5.66
N GLN A 477 110.63 122.36 6.84
CA GLN A 477 111.52 123.53 6.97
C GLN A 477 112.96 123.25 6.48
N GLU A 478 113.46 122.01 6.62
CA GLU A 478 114.75 121.58 6.06
C GLU A 478 114.68 121.41 4.54
N SER A 479 113.62 120.78 4.02
CA SER A 479 113.40 120.63 2.57
C SER A 479 113.21 121.96 1.84
N GLN A 480 112.72 123.02 2.50
CA GLN A 480 112.68 124.36 1.91
C GLN A 480 114.10 124.94 1.68
N LYS A 481 115.06 124.66 2.56
CA LYS A 481 116.46 125.07 2.39
C LYS A 481 117.16 124.23 1.30
N GLU A 482 116.84 122.94 1.21
CA GLU A 482 117.34 122.05 0.17
C GLU A 482 116.75 122.37 -1.22
N MET A 483 115.47 122.73 -1.31
CA MET A 483 114.83 123.11 -2.58
C MET A 483 115.46 124.38 -3.19
N LYS A 484 115.93 125.31 -2.35
CA LYS A 484 116.70 126.48 -2.80
C LYS A 484 118.04 126.08 -3.41
N LEU A 485 118.70 125.06 -2.84
CA LEU A 485 119.98 124.53 -3.34
C LEU A 485 119.80 123.71 -4.63
N LEU A 486 118.74 122.90 -4.72
CA LEU A 486 118.40 122.11 -5.91
C LEU A 486 118.05 122.99 -7.11
N LEU A 487 117.42 124.15 -6.91
CA LEU A 487 117.11 125.12 -7.96
C LEU A 487 118.38 125.75 -8.58
N ASP A 488 119.41 126.02 -7.78
CA ASP A 488 120.69 126.55 -8.28
C ASP A 488 121.51 125.46 -9.01
N MET A 489 121.37 124.20 -8.62
CA MET A 489 121.98 123.05 -9.30
C MET A 489 121.25 122.66 -10.60
N TYR A 490 119.93 122.83 -10.69
CA TYR A 490 119.12 122.54 -11.88
C TYR A 490 119.37 123.54 -13.02
N LYS A 491 119.77 124.78 -12.71
CA LYS A 491 120.16 125.80 -13.71
C LYS A 491 121.49 125.51 -14.40
N SER A 492 122.41 124.80 -13.73
CA SER A 492 123.78 124.52 -14.21
C SER A 492 123.96 123.15 -14.88
N ALA A 493 122.94 122.29 -14.91
CA ALA A 493 123.03 120.95 -15.52
C ALA A 493 122.78 120.94 -17.05
N PRO A 494 123.56 120.19 -17.86
CA PRO A 494 123.40 120.10 -19.32
C PRO A 494 122.07 119.44 -19.75
N LYS A 495 121.57 119.80 -20.95
CA LYS A 495 120.21 119.48 -21.47
C LYS A 495 119.90 117.97 -21.51
N GLU A 496 120.90 117.14 -21.84
CA GLU A 496 120.77 115.68 -21.99
C GLU A 496 120.40 114.96 -20.67
N GLN A 497 120.84 115.52 -19.53
CA GLN A 497 120.52 114.98 -18.20
C GLN A 497 119.11 115.37 -17.75
N ARG A 498 118.56 116.49 -18.26
CA ARG A 498 117.17 116.91 -18.01
C ARG A 498 116.18 116.05 -18.79
N ASP A 499 116.49 115.75 -20.06
CA ASP A 499 115.64 114.93 -20.93
C ASP A 499 115.51 113.48 -20.42
N LYS A 500 116.61 112.89 -19.89
CA LYS A 500 116.58 111.55 -19.26
C LYS A 500 115.67 111.48 -18.04
N VAL A 501 115.64 112.52 -17.21
CA VAL A 501 114.78 112.59 -16.01
C VAL A 501 113.31 112.75 -16.41
N GLN A 502 113.02 113.55 -17.44
CA GLN A 502 111.65 113.70 -17.96
C GLN A 502 111.13 112.39 -18.58
N LEU A 503 111.96 111.66 -19.33
CA LEU A 503 111.57 110.35 -19.88
C LEU A 503 111.35 109.30 -18.77
N MET A 504 112.20 109.26 -17.74
CA MET A 504 111.98 108.39 -16.57
C MET A 504 110.71 108.74 -15.78
N ALA A 505 110.34 110.03 -15.71
CA ALA A 505 109.09 110.47 -15.09
C ALA A 505 107.86 110.09 -15.93
N ALA A 506 107.94 110.25 -17.26
CA ALA A 506 106.89 109.82 -18.18
C ALA A 506 106.72 108.29 -18.20
N GLU A 507 107.82 107.52 -18.15
CA GLU A 507 107.78 106.06 -18.04
C GLU A 507 107.16 105.62 -16.70
N ARG A 508 107.53 106.26 -15.58
CA ARG A 508 106.89 105.97 -14.28
C ARG A 508 105.41 106.32 -14.27
N LYS A 509 105.02 107.43 -14.89
CA LYS A 509 103.61 107.85 -14.96
C LYS A 509 102.79 106.89 -15.81
N SER A 510 103.27 106.53 -16.99
CA SER A 510 102.61 105.53 -17.84
C SER A 510 102.56 104.14 -17.19
N LYS A 511 103.59 103.70 -16.46
CA LYS A 511 103.55 102.46 -15.67
C LYS A 511 102.52 102.52 -14.54
N ALA A 512 102.39 103.66 -13.85
CA ALA A 512 101.38 103.84 -12.81
C ALA A 512 99.96 103.82 -13.39
N GLU A 513 99.72 104.51 -14.52
CA GLU A 513 98.45 104.49 -15.23
C GLU A 513 98.09 103.08 -15.75
N VAL A 514 99.07 102.33 -16.25
CA VAL A 514 98.87 100.92 -16.66
C VAL A 514 98.54 100.04 -15.47
N GLU A 515 99.21 100.22 -14.32
CA GLU A 515 98.93 99.42 -13.13
C GLU A 515 97.57 99.78 -12.50
N GLU A 516 97.15 101.04 -12.55
CA GLU A 516 95.82 101.51 -12.15
C GLU A 516 94.73 100.94 -13.07
N LEU A 517 94.92 100.97 -14.39
CA LEU A 517 94.01 100.34 -15.35
C LEU A 517 93.94 98.82 -15.15
N ARG A 518 95.07 98.15 -14.87
CA ARG A 518 95.10 96.72 -14.55
C ARG A 518 94.35 96.41 -13.26
N MET A 519 94.48 97.23 -12.23
CA MET A 519 93.68 97.11 -11.02
C MET A 519 92.18 97.29 -11.32
N ARG A 520 91.83 98.28 -12.14
CA ARG A 520 90.43 98.52 -12.50
C ARG A 520 89.81 97.39 -13.32
N VAL A 521 90.58 96.79 -14.23
CA VAL A 521 90.17 95.58 -14.96
C VAL A 521 89.99 94.41 -14.00
N ARG A 522 90.92 94.18 -13.06
CA ARG A 522 90.76 93.14 -12.03
C ARG A 522 89.50 93.32 -11.19
N GLU A 523 89.19 94.55 -10.77
CA GLU A 523 87.95 94.87 -10.03
C GLU A 523 86.67 94.66 -10.85
N LEU A 524 86.69 94.98 -12.14
CA LEU A 524 85.58 94.77 -13.06
C LEU A 524 85.33 93.26 -13.27
N GLU A 525 86.38 92.49 -13.53
CA GLU A 525 86.30 91.05 -13.68
C GLU A 525 85.85 90.37 -12.37
N GLU A 526 86.26 90.86 -11.20
CA GLU A 526 85.81 90.30 -9.92
C GLU A 526 84.33 90.60 -9.65
N ARG A 527 83.84 91.77 -10.05
CA ARG A 527 82.41 92.09 -10.01
C ARG A 527 81.60 91.24 -10.98
N GLU A 528 82.07 91.09 -12.22
CA GLU A 528 81.44 90.23 -13.22
C GLU A 528 81.40 88.77 -12.75
N ARG A 529 82.48 88.23 -12.16
CA ARG A 529 82.48 86.88 -11.57
C ARG A 529 81.46 86.75 -10.43
N LYS A 530 81.33 87.76 -9.56
CA LYS A 530 80.34 87.75 -8.46
C LYS A 530 78.91 87.83 -8.98
N GLU A 531 78.65 88.65 -9.99
CA GLU A 531 77.33 88.77 -10.62
C GLU A 531 76.97 87.51 -11.42
N SER A 532 77.91 86.95 -12.18
CA SER A 532 77.75 85.69 -12.90
C SER A 532 77.46 84.52 -11.94
N LYS A 533 78.16 84.45 -10.79
CA LYS A 533 77.88 83.45 -9.76
C LYS A 533 76.48 83.62 -9.15
N LYS A 534 76.05 84.84 -8.83
CA LYS A 534 74.69 85.11 -8.33
C LYS A 534 73.61 84.71 -9.34
N LEU A 535 73.81 85.04 -10.61
CA LEU A 535 72.91 84.63 -11.69
C LEU A 535 72.81 83.10 -11.83
N ALA A 536 73.92 82.39 -11.70
CA ALA A 536 73.94 80.93 -11.71
C ALA A 536 73.22 80.33 -10.48
N ASP A 537 73.42 80.91 -9.29
CA ASP A 537 72.75 80.49 -8.06
C ASP A 537 71.23 80.77 -8.12
N GLU A 538 70.80 81.91 -8.68
CA GLU A 538 69.38 82.23 -8.90
C GLU A 538 68.71 81.35 -9.96
N ASP A 539 69.44 80.95 -11.01
CA ASP A 539 68.94 80.02 -12.02
C ASP A 539 68.83 78.59 -11.45
N ALA A 540 69.79 78.16 -10.61
CA ALA A 540 69.72 76.89 -9.90
C ALA A 540 68.53 76.85 -8.91
N LEU A 541 68.30 77.92 -8.15
CA LEU A 541 67.16 78.02 -7.23
C LEU A 541 65.81 78.02 -7.98
N ARG A 542 65.72 78.68 -9.14
CA ARG A 542 64.52 78.60 -9.99
C ARG A 542 64.27 77.19 -10.49
N LYS A 543 65.30 76.47 -10.94
CA LYS A 543 65.18 75.06 -11.35
C LYS A 543 64.75 74.15 -10.21
N ILE A 544 65.28 74.36 -9.00
CA ILE A 544 64.87 73.60 -7.80
C ILE A 544 63.39 73.86 -7.50
N ARG A 545 62.93 75.12 -7.50
CA ARG A 545 61.51 75.43 -7.26
C ARG A 545 60.59 74.79 -8.29
N VAL A 546 60.93 74.89 -9.57
CA VAL A 546 60.15 74.23 -10.63
C VAL A 546 60.11 72.72 -10.41
N ALA A 547 61.24 72.10 -10.04
CA ALA A 547 61.30 70.67 -9.73
C ALA A 547 60.46 70.30 -8.48
N GLU A 548 60.50 71.11 -7.43
CA GLU A 548 59.68 70.93 -6.21
C GLU A 548 58.18 71.05 -6.53
N GLU A 549 57.77 72.05 -7.32
CA GLU A 549 56.40 72.21 -7.80
C GLU A 549 55.97 71.02 -8.68
N THR A 550 56.88 70.49 -9.52
CA THR A 550 56.58 69.29 -10.31
C THR A 550 56.43 68.06 -9.43
N ILE A 551 57.27 67.90 -8.41
CA ILE A 551 57.17 66.80 -7.43
C ILE A 551 55.85 66.88 -6.67
N GLU A 552 55.45 68.06 -6.19
CA GLU A 552 54.18 68.25 -5.49
C GLU A 552 52.99 67.93 -6.39
N HIS A 553 53.03 68.36 -7.66
CA HIS A 553 52.00 68.02 -8.65
C HIS A 553 51.92 66.52 -8.93
N LEU A 554 53.07 65.86 -9.07
CA LEU A 554 53.15 64.40 -9.27
C LEU A 554 52.68 63.65 -8.02
N GLN A 555 52.98 64.12 -6.81
CA GLN A 555 52.48 63.54 -5.56
C GLN A 555 50.96 63.67 -5.43
N LYS A 556 50.40 64.83 -5.78
CA LYS A 556 48.93 65.03 -5.81
C LYS A 556 48.26 64.12 -6.84
N LYS A 557 48.85 63.97 -8.03
CA LYS A 557 48.36 63.03 -9.05
C LYS A 557 48.44 61.59 -8.58
N LEU A 558 49.55 61.19 -7.96
CA LEU A 558 49.71 59.84 -7.41
C LEU A 558 48.70 59.56 -6.29
N ALA A 559 48.41 60.53 -5.43
CA ALA A 559 47.38 60.40 -4.41
C ALA A 559 45.98 60.27 -5.02
N ALA A 560 45.67 61.05 -6.05
CA ALA A 560 44.39 60.94 -6.77
C ALA A 560 44.24 59.56 -7.45
N THR A 561 45.26 59.07 -8.14
CA THR A 561 45.21 57.74 -8.78
C THR A 561 45.08 56.62 -7.75
N LYS A 562 45.73 56.74 -6.58
CA LYS A 562 45.56 55.76 -5.49
C LYS A 562 44.14 55.75 -4.95
N GLN A 563 43.52 56.92 -4.79
CA GLN A 563 42.13 57.01 -4.36
C GLN A 563 41.16 56.41 -5.41
N GLU A 564 41.44 56.63 -6.69
CA GLU A 564 40.69 56.01 -7.79
C GLU A 564 40.87 54.48 -7.79
N GLU A 565 42.09 53.96 -7.58
CA GLU A 565 42.34 52.52 -7.43
C GLU A 565 41.59 51.92 -6.22
N GLU A 566 41.61 52.59 -5.07
CA GLU A 566 40.85 52.16 -3.88
C GLU A 566 39.33 52.16 -4.13
N ALA A 567 38.81 53.16 -4.84
CA ALA A 567 37.41 53.21 -5.23
C ALA A 567 37.05 52.06 -6.19
N LEU A 568 37.89 51.78 -7.18
CA LEU A 568 37.70 50.66 -8.11
C LEU A 568 37.78 49.30 -7.41
N LEU A 569 38.67 49.13 -6.42
CA LEU A 569 38.72 47.92 -5.59
C LEU A 569 37.43 47.76 -4.78
N SER A 570 36.91 48.83 -4.19
CA SER A 570 35.62 48.79 -3.50
C SER A 570 34.46 48.44 -4.44
N GLU A 571 34.45 48.97 -5.67
CA GLU A 571 33.44 48.62 -6.67
C GLU A 571 33.55 47.16 -7.11
N MET A 572 34.77 46.63 -7.25
CA MET A 572 35.03 45.24 -7.56
C MET A 572 34.55 44.30 -6.44
N ASP A 573 34.77 44.66 -5.16
CA ASP A 573 34.28 43.89 -4.01
C ASP A 573 32.76 43.86 -3.96
N VAL A 574 32.09 45.01 -4.17
CA VAL A 574 30.62 45.08 -4.23
C VAL A 574 30.07 44.25 -5.39
N THR A 575 30.70 44.33 -6.56
CA THR A 575 30.31 43.56 -7.75
C THR A 575 30.54 42.06 -7.52
N GLY A 576 31.66 41.69 -6.88
CA GLY A 576 31.97 40.32 -6.49
C GLY A 576 30.92 39.75 -5.55
N GLN A 577 30.54 40.48 -4.51
CA GLN A 577 29.48 40.06 -3.58
C GLN A 577 28.13 39.88 -4.29
N ALA A 578 27.75 40.82 -5.17
CA ALA A 578 26.50 40.70 -5.93
C ALA A 578 26.50 39.46 -6.85
N PHE A 579 27.65 39.12 -7.43
CA PHE A 579 27.80 37.91 -8.25
C PHE A 579 27.73 36.64 -7.40
N GLU A 580 28.37 36.60 -6.24
CA GLU A 580 28.29 35.48 -5.30
C GLU A 580 26.86 35.25 -4.81
N ASP A 581 26.15 36.32 -4.42
CA ASP A 581 24.76 36.26 -4.00
C ASP A 581 23.84 35.73 -5.12
N MET A 582 24.04 36.21 -6.35
CA MET A 582 23.32 35.75 -7.53
C MET A 582 23.63 34.27 -7.84
N GLN A 583 24.89 33.86 -7.72
CA GLN A 583 25.31 32.48 -7.93
C GLN A 583 24.70 31.55 -6.86
N GLU A 584 24.66 31.99 -5.60
CA GLU A 584 24.02 31.24 -4.52
C GLU A 584 22.50 31.14 -4.74
N GLN A 585 21.86 32.24 -5.18
CA GLN A 585 20.44 32.24 -5.55
C GLN A 585 20.17 31.26 -6.70
N ASN A 586 20.99 31.25 -7.75
CA ASN A 586 20.86 30.29 -8.85
C ASN A 586 21.06 28.84 -8.39
N SER A 587 22.03 28.58 -7.51
CA SER A 587 22.24 27.26 -6.91
C SER A 587 21.00 26.80 -6.13
N ARG A 588 20.39 27.69 -5.33
CA ARG A 588 19.15 27.42 -4.58
C ARG A 588 17.97 27.14 -5.51
N LEU A 589 17.80 27.92 -6.58
CA LEU A 589 16.73 27.70 -7.56
C LEU A 589 16.90 26.38 -8.31
N LEU A 590 18.13 26.02 -8.71
CA LEU A 590 18.44 24.72 -9.31
C LEU A 590 18.15 23.57 -8.36
N GLN A 591 18.47 23.72 -7.07
CA GLN A 591 18.12 22.73 -6.07
C GLN A 591 16.60 22.57 -5.91
N GLN A 592 15.85 23.68 -5.86
CA GLN A 592 14.38 23.64 -5.79
C GLN A 592 13.75 22.97 -7.02
N LEU A 593 14.30 23.20 -8.22
CA LEU A 593 13.89 22.52 -9.44
C LEU A 593 14.10 21.01 -9.33
N ARG A 594 15.28 20.58 -8.87
CA ARG A 594 15.57 19.14 -8.63
C ARG A 594 14.63 18.53 -7.59
N GLU A 595 14.39 19.22 -6.49
CA GLU A 595 13.47 18.75 -5.44
C GLU A 595 12.03 18.63 -5.95
N LYS A 596 11.58 19.57 -6.80
CA LYS A 596 10.28 19.50 -7.47
C LYS A 596 10.21 18.35 -8.47
N ASP A 597 11.27 18.13 -9.25
CA ASP A 597 11.35 17.00 -10.19
C ASP A 597 11.33 15.67 -9.43
N ASP A 598 12.07 15.53 -8.33
CA ASP A 598 12.05 14.34 -7.47
C ASP A 598 10.67 14.10 -6.85
N ALA A 599 9.98 15.17 -6.42
CA ALA A 599 8.60 15.08 -5.94
C ALA A 599 7.65 14.65 -7.05
N ASN A 600 7.81 15.18 -8.27
CA ASN A 600 7.02 14.77 -9.44
C ASN A 600 7.29 13.31 -9.82
N PHE A 601 8.53 12.83 -9.78
CA PHE A 601 8.86 11.43 -10.01
C PHE A 601 8.21 10.52 -8.96
N LYS A 602 8.21 10.92 -7.68
CA LYS A 602 7.51 10.18 -6.61
C LYS A 602 6.00 10.14 -6.86
N LEU A 603 5.37 11.27 -7.15
CA LEU A 603 3.93 11.32 -7.44
C LEU A 603 3.56 10.51 -8.69
N MET A 604 4.40 10.55 -9.73
CA MET A 604 4.20 9.73 -10.93
C MET A 604 4.34 8.23 -10.62
N SER A 605 5.33 7.85 -9.79
CA SER A 605 5.49 6.47 -9.31
C SER A 605 4.28 6.01 -8.49
N GLU A 606 3.80 6.84 -7.55
CA GLU A 606 2.60 6.57 -6.76
C GLU A 606 1.35 6.47 -7.63
N ARG A 607 1.22 7.32 -8.65
CA ARG A 607 0.13 7.25 -9.64
C ARG A 607 0.17 5.94 -10.42
N ILE A 608 1.34 5.50 -10.88
CA ILE A 608 1.50 4.22 -11.58
C ILE A 608 1.11 3.07 -10.65
N LYS A 609 1.61 3.05 -9.41
CA LYS A 609 1.26 2.04 -8.40
C LYS A 609 -0.24 2.03 -8.10
N SER A 610 -0.84 3.20 -7.90
CA SER A 610 -2.28 3.32 -7.64
C SER A 610 -3.11 2.83 -8.82
N ASN A 611 -2.72 3.13 -10.06
CA ASN A 611 -3.38 2.61 -11.25
C ASN A 611 -3.23 1.08 -11.37
N GLN A 612 -2.06 0.53 -11.03
CA GLN A 612 -1.84 -0.91 -11.04
C GLN A 612 -2.71 -1.62 -9.99
N ILE A 613 -2.78 -1.08 -8.77
CA ILE A 613 -3.66 -1.56 -7.71
C ILE A 613 -5.13 -1.46 -8.14
N TYR A 614 -5.54 -0.35 -8.75
CA TYR A 614 -6.90 -0.18 -9.25
C TYR A 614 -7.25 -1.22 -10.33
N LYS A 615 -6.30 -1.54 -11.21
CA LYS A 615 -6.47 -2.59 -12.23
C LYS A 615 -6.66 -3.96 -11.57
N LEU A 616 -5.80 -4.32 -10.62
CA LEU A 616 -5.90 -5.59 -9.87
C LEU A 616 -7.23 -5.68 -9.09
N LEU A 617 -7.62 -4.62 -8.39
CA LEU A 617 -8.91 -4.58 -7.68
C LEU A 617 -10.11 -4.69 -8.63
N LYS A 618 -9.98 -4.20 -9.86
CA LYS A 618 -11.02 -4.34 -10.88
C LYS A 618 -11.10 -5.77 -11.39
N GLU A 619 -9.95 -6.42 -11.63
CA GLU A 619 -9.85 -7.83 -12.02
C GLU A 619 -10.42 -8.73 -10.90
N GLU A 620 -10.02 -8.53 -9.64
CA GLU A 620 -10.56 -9.26 -8.48
C GLU A 620 -12.08 -9.07 -8.33
N LYS A 621 -12.58 -7.85 -8.57
CA LYS A 621 -14.02 -7.58 -8.58
C LYS A 621 -14.75 -8.34 -9.70
N GLU A 622 -14.17 -8.42 -10.89
CA GLU A 622 -14.73 -9.17 -12.01
C GLU A 622 -14.72 -10.67 -11.72
N GLU A 623 -13.64 -11.21 -11.16
CA GLU A 623 -13.55 -12.62 -10.72
C GLU A 623 -14.57 -12.97 -9.63
N LEU A 624 -14.73 -12.11 -8.62
CA LEU A 624 -15.76 -12.30 -7.59
C LEU A 624 -17.18 -12.23 -8.19
N ALA A 625 -17.42 -11.38 -9.18
CA ALA A 625 -18.70 -11.33 -9.88
C ALA A 625 -18.98 -12.63 -10.64
N ASP A 626 -17.97 -13.20 -11.31
CA ASP A 626 -18.07 -14.48 -12.01
C ASP A 626 -18.29 -15.65 -11.04
N GLN A 627 -17.64 -15.64 -9.86
CA GLN A 627 -17.90 -16.61 -8.80
C GLN A 627 -19.34 -16.52 -8.29
N VAL A 628 -19.83 -15.30 -8.02
CA VAL A 628 -21.23 -15.08 -7.61
C VAL A 628 -22.21 -15.57 -8.67
N LEU A 629 -21.92 -15.32 -9.96
CA LEU A 629 -22.74 -15.82 -11.07
C LEU A 629 -22.75 -17.35 -11.14
N THR A 630 -21.59 -17.98 -10.91
CA THR A 630 -21.44 -19.43 -10.88
C THR A 630 -22.23 -20.04 -9.73
N PHE A 631 -22.11 -19.49 -8.52
CA PHE A 631 -22.89 -19.94 -7.37
C PHE A 631 -24.39 -19.72 -7.58
N LYS A 632 -24.79 -18.60 -8.16
CA LYS A 632 -26.20 -18.35 -8.51
C LYS A 632 -26.73 -19.41 -9.48
N THR A 633 -25.97 -19.74 -10.52
CA THR A 633 -26.34 -20.80 -11.47
C THR A 633 -26.44 -22.17 -10.80
N GLN A 634 -25.53 -22.49 -9.87
CA GLN A 634 -25.61 -23.71 -9.07
C GLN A 634 -26.85 -23.74 -8.16
N VAL A 635 -27.16 -22.63 -7.48
CA VAL A 635 -28.35 -22.49 -6.64
C VAL A 635 -29.63 -22.66 -7.47
N ASP A 636 -29.71 -22.02 -8.65
CA ASP A 636 -30.85 -22.15 -9.55
C ASP A 636 -31.02 -23.62 -10.03
N ALA A 637 -29.90 -24.31 -10.33
CA ALA A 637 -29.94 -25.73 -10.67
C ALA A 637 -30.38 -26.61 -9.49
N GLN A 638 -29.93 -26.32 -8.26
CA GLN A 638 -30.37 -27.03 -7.06
C GLN A 638 -31.85 -26.80 -6.77
N LEU A 639 -32.35 -25.56 -6.92
CA LEU A 639 -33.77 -25.25 -6.78
C LEU A 639 -34.63 -26.04 -7.78
N LEU A 640 -34.17 -26.20 -9.02
CA LEU A 640 -34.85 -27.04 -10.01
C LEU A 640 -34.90 -28.52 -9.59
N VAL A 641 -33.83 -29.03 -8.97
CA VAL A 641 -33.80 -30.40 -8.43
C VAL A 641 -34.77 -30.54 -7.26
N VAL A 642 -34.81 -29.56 -6.35
CA VAL A 642 -35.77 -29.54 -5.23
C VAL A 642 -37.20 -29.55 -5.74
N GLN A 643 -37.55 -28.69 -6.70
CA GLN A 643 -38.89 -28.69 -7.32
C GLN A 643 -39.25 -30.07 -7.91
N LYS A 644 -38.33 -30.71 -8.63
CA LYS A 644 -38.56 -32.07 -9.16
C LYS A 644 -38.74 -33.12 -8.07
N LEU A 645 -38.07 -32.96 -6.93
CA LEU A 645 -38.24 -33.86 -5.78
C LEU A 645 -39.58 -33.63 -5.09
N GLU A 646 -40.00 -32.37 -4.94
CA GLU A 646 -41.32 -32.00 -4.39
C GLU A 646 -42.46 -32.54 -5.28
N GLU A 647 -42.34 -32.43 -6.61
CA GLU A 647 -43.30 -33.02 -7.55
C GLU A 647 -43.37 -34.55 -7.40
N LYS A 648 -42.22 -35.22 -7.29
CA LYS A 648 -42.15 -36.67 -7.05
C LYS A 648 -42.76 -37.05 -5.71
N GLU A 649 -42.49 -36.28 -4.66
CA GLU A 649 -43.10 -36.49 -3.34
C GLU A 649 -44.62 -36.37 -3.43
N GLY A 650 -45.15 -35.34 -4.10
CA GLY A 650 -46.58 -35.17 -4.31
C GLY A 650 -47.23 -36.34 -5.05
N VAL A 651 -46.58 -36.86 -6.10
CA VAL A 651 -47.02 -38.07 -6.81
C VAL A 651 -47.00 -39.29 -5.88
N LEU A 652 -45.91 -39.50 -5.12
CA LEU A 652 -45.80 -40.62 -4.20
C LEU A 652 -46.84 -40.55 -3.08
N GLN A 653 -47.09 -39.38 -2.49
CA GLN A 653 -48.15 -39.17 -1.51
C GLN A 653 -49.53 -39.49 -2.10
N SER A 654 -49.80 -39.09 -3.35
CA SER A 654 -51.04 -39.46 -4.05
C SER A 654 -51.17 -40.98 -4.22
N THR A 655 -50.10 -41.66 -4.63
CA THR A 655 -50.10 -43.13 -4.78
C THR A 655 -50.29 -43.85 -3.44
N LEU A 656 -49.64 -43.38 -2.37
CA LEU A 656 -49.84 -43.92 -1.02
C LEU A 656 -51.29 -43.76 -0.59
N ALA A 657 -51.89 -42.58 -0.77
CA ALA A 657 -53.30 -42.37 -0.45
C ALA A 657 -54.24 -43.28 -1.25
N THR A 658 -53.92 -43.61 -2.51
CA THR A 658 -54.69 -44.59 -3.28
C THR A 658 -54.51 -46.01 -2.74
N LEU A 659 -53.29 -46.43 -2.41
CA LEU A 659 -53.01 -47.75 -1.84
C LEU A 659 -53.64 -47.93 -0.45
N GLU A 660 -53.66 -46.88 0.37
CA GLU A 660 -54.36 -46.87 1.67
C GLU A 660 -55.87 -47.08 1.50
N LYS A 661 -56.50 -46.43 0.52
CA LYS A 661 -57.92 -46.65 0.19
C LYS A 661 -58.17 -48.07 -0.31
N GLU A 662 -57.31 -48.59 -1.19
CA GLU A 662 -57.41 -49.97 -1.66
C GLU A 662 -57.26 -50.97 -0.50
N LEU A 663 -56.29 -50.76 0.39
CA LEU A 663 -56.07 -51.58 1.57
C LEU A 663 -57.29 -51.54 2.50
N ALA A 664 -57.89 -50.37 2.72
CA ALA A 664 -59.10 -50.22 3.52
C ALA A 664 -60.26 -51.02 2.92
N LEU A 665 -60.48 -50.93 1.60
CA LEU A 665 -61.51 -51.70 0.89
C LEU A 665 -61.25 -53.21 0.96
N ARG A 666 -59.99 -53.63 0.80
CA ARG A 666 -59.58 -55.05 0.93
C ARG A 666 -59.80 -55.58 2.34
N THR A 667 -59.50 -54.76 3.36
CA THR A 667 -59.73 -55.10 4.76
C THR A 667 -61.22 -55.25 5.05
N GLN A 668 -62.05 -54.32 4.57
CA GLN A 668 -63.51 -54.40 4.71
C GLN A 668 -64.07 -55.65 4.01
N ALA A 669 -63.59 -55.97 2.80
CA ALA A 669 -63.99 -57.19 2.09
C ALA A 669 -63.57 -58.47 2.83
N LEU A 670 -62.38 -58.49 3.40
CA LEU A 670 -61.90 -59.60 4.23
C LEU A 670 -62.77 -59.78 5.49
N GLU A 671 -63.11 -58.70 6.18
CA GLU A 671 -64.01 -58.74 7.35
C GLU A 671 -65.40 -59.26 6.98
N LEU A 672 -65.96 -58.83 5.85
CA LEU A 672 -67.23 -59.35 5.34
C LEU A 672 -67.14 -60.86 5.08
N ASN A 673 -66.07 -61.32 4.43
CA ASN A 673 -65.85 -62.74 4.15
C ASN A 673 -65.66 -63.55 5.44
N LYS A 674 -64.97 -62.99 6.45
CA LYS A 674 -64.86 -63.60 7.78
C LYS A 674 -66.24 -63.77 8.43
N ARG A 675 -67.09 -62.73 8.39
CA ARG A 675 -68.46 -62.82 8.92
C ARG A 675 -69.27 -63.90 8.20
N LYS A 676 -69.24 -63.92 6.87
CA LYS A 676 -69.91 -64.96 6.06
C LYS A 676 -69.39 -66.37 6.36
N ALA A 677 -68.08 -66.52 6.58
CA ALA A 677 -67.50 -67.81 6.93
C ALA A 677 -67.97 -68.27 8.32
N VAL A 678 -68.07 -67.37 9.29
CA VAL A 678 -68.63 -67.67 10.62
C VAL A 678 -70.12 -68.02 10.53
N GLU A 679 -70.91 -67.27 9.78
CA GLU A 679 -72.33 -67.56 9.54
C GLU A 679 -72.53 -68.93 8.86
N ALA A 680 -71.72 -69.24 7.85
CA ALA A 680 -71.75 -70.54 7.18
C ALA A 680 -71.33 -71.69 8.11
N ALA A 681 -70.33 -71.48 8.96
CA ALA A 681 -69.92 -72.45 9.97
C ALA A 681 -71.02 -72.70 11.00
N GLN A 682 -71.69 -71.64 11.47
CA GLN A 682 -72.83 -71.76 12.39
C GLN A 682 -73.98 -72.53 11.73
N LEU A 683 -74.35 -72.19 10.49
CA LEU A 683 -75.39 -72.89 9.75
C LEU A 683 -75.06 -74.38 9.56
N ALA A 684 -73.79 -74.70 9.29
CA ALA A 684 -73.34 -76.09 9.16
C ALA A 684 -73.50 -76.86 10.48
N GLU A 685 -73.19 -76.25 11.63
CA GLU A 685 -73.38 -76.89 12.93
C GLU A 685 -74.87 -77.03 13.28
N ASP A 686 -75.70 -76.01 12.99
CA ASP A 686 -77.16 -76.10 13.19
C ASP A 686 -77.78 -77.23 12.35
N LEU A 687 -77.39 -77.36 11.09
CA LEU A 687 -77.82 -78.46 10.21
C LEU A 687 -77.33 -79.82 10.70
N LYS A 688 -76.13 -79.89 11.28
CA LYS A 688 -75.60 -81.12 11.88
C LYS A 688 -76.40 -81.53 13.12
N VAL A 689 -76.75 -80.59 13.99
CA VAL A 689 -77.65 -80.85 15.13
C VAL A 689 -79.03 -81.31 14.66
N GLN A 690 -79.59 -80.69 13.60
CA GLN A 690 -80.84 -81.16 13.00
C GLN A 690 -80.72 -82.57 12.42
N LEU A 691 -79.60 -82.89 11.77
CA LEU A 691 -79.32 -84.23 11.26
C LEU A 691 -79.22 -85.24 12.39
N GLU A 692 -78.52 -84.94 13.48
CA GLU A 692 -78.43 -85.81 14.65
C GLU A 692 -79.79 -86.04 15.30
N HIS A 693 -80.62 -85.00 15.43
CA HIS A 693 -82.00 -85.10 15.94
C HIS A 693 -82.89 -85.97 15.05
N THR A 694 -82.82 -85.78 13.73
CA THR A 694 -83.59 -86.59 12.77
C THR A 694 -83.10 -88.04 12.75
N GLN A 695 -81.79 -88.28 12.87
CA GLN A 695 -81.23 -89.62 13.02
C GLN A 695 -81.66 -90.29 14.33
N ALA A 696 -81.71 -89.56 15.45
CA ALA A 696 -82.19 -90.07 16.72
C ALA A 696 -83.67 -90.50 16.64
N LYS A 697 -84.54 -89.64 16.09
CA LYS A 697 -85.95 -89.98 15.81
C LYS A 697 -86.08 -91.19 14.90
N LEU A 698 -85.26 -91.28 13.87
CA LEU A 698 -85.27 -92.42 12.94
C LEU A 698 -84.88 -93.72 13.66
N LYS A 699 -83.88 -93.68 14.55
CA LYS A 699 -83.51 -94.83 15.40
C LYS A 699 -84.65 -95.22 16.35
N GLU A 700 -85.32 -94.27 16.99
CA GLU A 700 -86.48 -94.54 17.85
C GLU A 700 -87.62 -95.21 17.06
N ILE A 701 -87.95 -94.69 15.88
CA ILE A 701 -88.96 -95.29 14.99
C ILE A 701 -88.53 -96.70 14.55
N GLN A 702 -87.25 -96.91 14.21
CA GLN A 702 -86.73 -98.23 13.86
C GLN A 702 -86.88 -99.23 15.00
N VAL A 703 -86.54 -98.83 16.24
CA VAL A 703 -86.72 -99.66 17.44
C VAL A 703 -88.20 -99.98 17.63
N SER A 704 -89.08 -98.98 17.57
CA SER A 704 -90.53 -99.18 17.69
C SER A 704 -91.09 -100.11 16.60
N VAL A 705 -90.63 -99.98 15.36
CA VAL A 705 -91.02 -100.87 14.25
C VAL A 705 -90.51 -102.30 14.49
N ALA A 706 -89.29 -102.47 14.99
CA ALA A 706 -88.75 -103.77 15.34
C ALA A 706 -89.53 -104.42 16.49
N GLU A 707 -89.84 -103.67 17.56
CA GLU A 707 -90.67 -104.13 18.67
C GLU A 707 -92.07 -104.53 18.19
N ASN A 708 -92.72 -103.70 17.38
CA ASN A 708 -94.02 -104.01 16.78
C ASN A 708 -93.96 -105.26 15.89
N ARG A 709 -92.89 -105.44 15.12
CA ARG A 709 -92.66 -106.65 14.32
C ARG A 709 -92.55 -107.87 15.22
N THR A 710 -91.73 -107.82 16.27
CA THR A 710 -91.60 -108.95 17.21
C THR A 710 -92.90 -109.23 17.96
N ALA A 711 -93.65 -108.20 18.36
CA ALA A 711 -94.97 -108.35 18.96
C ALA A 711 -95.94 -109.03 17.99
N ARG A 712 -95.96 -108.61 16.72
CA ARG A 712 -96.78 -109.23 15.67
C ARG A 712 -96.37 -110.68 15.37
N GLU A 713 -95.09 -111.00 15.42
CA GLU A 713 -94.57 -112.38 15.29
C GLU A 713 -94.98 -113.26 16.49
N ARG A 714 -94.95 -112.71 17.72
CA ARG A 714 -95.47 -113.37 18.93
C ARG A 714 -96.98 -113.63 18.81
N GLU A 715 -97.76 -112.61 18.44
CA GLU A 715 -99.20 -112.74 18.20
C GLU A 715 -99.51 -113.76 17.09
N SER A 716 -98.74 -113.75 15.99
CA SER A 716 -98.86 -114.76 14.93
C SER A 716 -98.57 -116.17 15.44
N SER A 717 -97.56 -116.34 16.29
CA SER A 717 -97.22 -117.63 16.90
C SER A 717 -98.26 -118.10 17.92
N ASN A 718 -98.85 -117.17 18.67
CA ASN A 718 -99.98 -117.44 19.57
C ASN A 718 -101.23 -117.84 18.78
N LEU A 719 -101.51 -117.15 17.67
CA LEU A 719 -102.59 -117.50 16.75
C LEU A 719 -102.38 -118.89 16.16
N LYS A 720 -101.15 -119.23 15.73
CA LYS A 720 -100.81 -120.59 15.25
C LYS A 720 -101.05 -121.65 16.34
N ARG A 721 -100.59 -121.41 17.58
CA ARG A 721 -100.86 -122.31 18.72
C ARG A 721 -102.36 -122.45 19.00
N ALA A 722 -103.11 -121.35 18.98
CA ALA A 722 -104.56 -121.38 19.16
C ALA A 722 -105.26 -122.11 18.01
N GLN A 723 -104.77 -121.99 16.77
CA GLN A 723 -105.24 -122.75 15.61
C GLN A 723 -104.92 -124.24 15.74
N GLU A 724 -103.72 -124.60 16.22
CA GLU A 724 -103.33 -125.97 16.52
C GLU A 724 -104.21 -126.56 17.65
N ASP A 725 -104.47 -125.81 18.72
CA ASP A 725 -105.38 -126.21 19.80
C ASP A 725 -106.83 -126.34 19.32
N LEU A 726 -107.32 -125.44 18.47
CA LEU A 726 -108.60 -125.58 17.78
C LEU A 726 -108.64 -126.83 16.91
N SER A 727 -107.56 -127.14 16.20
CA SER A 727 -107.46 -128.36 15.40
C SER A 727 -107.44 -129.63 16.28
N ARG A 728 -106.78 -129.56 17.44
CA ARG A 728 -106.74 -130.63 18.45
C ARG A 728 -108.11 -130.84 19.10
N LEU A 729 -108.80 -129.76 19.45
CA LEU A 729 -110.16 -129.77 19.98
C LEU A 729 -111.16 -130.24 18.92
N ARG A 730 -111.02 -129.84 17.65
CA ARG A 730 -111.80 -130.38 16.53
C ARG A 730 -111.57 -131.89 16.38
N ARG A 731 -110.32 -132.39 16.44
CA ARG A 731 -110.04 -133.84 16.43
C ARG A 731 -110.60 -134.57 17.65
N LYS A 732 -110.61 -133.95 18.84
CA LYS A 732 -111.26 -134.50 20.04
C LYS A 732 -112.78 -134.53 19.90
N LEU A 733 -113.38 -133.48 19.33
CA LEU A 733 -114.79 -133.39 18.99
C LEU A 733 -115.16 -134.44 17.92
N GLU A 734 -114.30 -134.68 16.93
CA GLU A 734 -114.49 -135.72 15.91
C GLU A 734 -114.40 -137.14 16.50
N LYS A 735 -113.51 -137.34 17.49
CA LYS A 735 -113.43 -138.59 18.26
C LYS A 735 -114.64 -138.79 19.19
N GLN A 736 -115.17 -137.72 19.78
CA GLN A 736 -116.44 -137.79 20.53
C GLN A 736 -117.65 -138.00 19.60
N LYS A 737 -117.64 -137.42 18.39
CA LYS A 737 -118.67 -137.65 17.37
C LYS A 737 -118.66 -139.05 16.76
N LYS A 738 -117.54 -139.78 16.80
CA LYS A 738 -117.47 -141.20 16.41
C LYS A 738 -117.97 -142.17 17.50
N VAL A 739 -118.35 -141.68 18.68
CA VAL A 739 -118.82 -142.53 19.79
C VAL A 739 -120.31 -142.33 20.12
N GLU A 740 -121.02 -141.38 19.51
CA GLU A 740 -122.50 -141.31 19.64
C GLU A 740 -123.18 -140.87 18.33
N VAL A 741 -123.32 -141.83 17.42
CA VAL A 741 -124.45 -141.98 16.49
C VAL A 741 -124.90 -143.43 16.68
N TYR A 742 -125.81 -143.68 17.63
CA TYR A 742 -126.29 -145.02 17.98
C TYR A 742 -127.55 -145.38 17.18
N SER A 743 -127.46 -146.51 16.48
CA SER A 743 -128.45 -147.07 15.56
C SER A 743 -129.08 -148.36 16.10
N ASP A 744 -129.32 -148.47 17.41
CA ASP A 744 -129.68 -149.75 18.06
C ASP A 744 -131.03 -149.74 18.81
N ALA A 745 -131.87 -148.72 18.58
CA ALA A 745 -133.22 -148.65 19.16
C ALA A 745 -134.35 -149.06 18.19
N ASP A 746 -134.08 -149.11 16.88
CA ASP A 746 -135.11 -149.35 15.84
C ASP A 746 -135.21 -150.83 15.43
N GLU A 747 -134.12 -151.63 15.52
CA GLU A 747 -134.17 -153.06 15.15
C GLU A 747 -134.94 -153.92 16.17
N ILE A 748 -134.85 -153.60 17.46
CA ILE A 748 -135.49 -154.39 18.54
C ILE A 748 -137.03 -154.23 18.53
N LEU A 749 -137.53 -153.03 18.25
CA LEU A 749 -138.97 -152.76 18.15
C LEU A 749 -139.60 -153.36 16.88
N GLN A 750 -138.85 -153.42 15.77
CA GLN A 750 -139.33 -154.03 14.52
C GLN A 750 -139.50 -155.55 14.65
N GLU A 751 -138.59 -156.23 15.36
CA GLU A 751 -138.61 -157.69 15.53
C GLU A 751 -139.74 -158.15 16.46
N GLU A 752 -140.04 -157.41 17.53
CA GLU A 752 -141.18 -157.71 18.42
C GLU A 752 -142.54 -157.55 17.73
N ILE A 753 -142.72 -156.51 16.90
CA ILE A 753 -143.97 -156.29 16.14
C ILE A 753 -144.22 -157.44 15.16
N ASN A 754 -143.18 -157.99 14.54
CA ASN A 754 -143.30 -159.10 13.60
C ASN A 754 -143.72 -160.41 14.28
N GLN A 755 -143.25 -160.68 15.50
CA GLN A 755 -143.65 -161.86 16.26
C GLN A 755 -145.13 -161.82 16.68
N TYR A 756 -145.67 -160.66 17.02
CA TYR A 756 -147.09 -160.54 17.38
C TYR A 756 -148.02 -160.69 16.16
N LYS A 757 -147.65 -160.17 14.99
CA LYS A 757 -148.44 -160.33 13.74
C LYS A 757 -148.54 -161.79 13.28
N ALA A 758 -147.53 -162.63 13.53
CA ALA A 758 -147.55 -164.04 13.11
C ALA A 758 -148.62 -164.89 13.83
N LYS A 759 -148.97 -164.56 15.08
CA LYS A 759 -149.96 -165.32 15.88
C LYS A 759 -151.42 -165.12 15.41
N LEU A 760 -151.69 -164.06 14.66
CA LEU A 760 -153.03 -163.69 14.18
C LEU A 760 -153.36 -164.31 12.81
N ARG A 761 -152.38 -164.88 12.10
CA ARG A 761 -152.59 -165.46 10.75
C ARG A 761 -153.19 -166.86 10.79
N CYS A 762 -154.03 -167.16 9.79
CA CYS A 762 -154.75 -168.41 9.63
C CYS A 762 -153.77 -169.58 9.41
N PRO A 763 -153.83 -170.65 10.23
CA PRO A 763 -152.89 -171.77 10.12
C PRO A 763 -152.93 -172.54 8.79
N CYS A 764 -153.99 -172.40 8.00
CA CYS A 764 -154.13 -173.11 6.72
C CYS A 764 -153.43 -172.40 5.57
N CYS A 765 -153.28 -171.07 5.62
CA CYS A 765 -152.65 -170.33 4.53
C CYS A 765 -151.49 -169.42 4.99
N ASN A 766 -151.33 -169.18 6.29
CA ASN A 766 -150.32 -168.31 6.91
C ASN A 766 -150.25 -166.87 6.36
N MET A 767 -151.22 -166.45 5.57
CA MET A 767 -151.25 -165.11 4.97
C MET A 767 -152.39 -164.27 5.51
N ARG A 768 -153.60 -164.83 5.54
CA ARG A 768 -154.83 -164.12 5.93
C ARG A 768 -155.11 -164.27 7.41
N ASP A 769 -155.70 -163.26 8.02
CA ASP A 769 -155.98 -163.28 9.45
C ASP A 769 -157.14 -164.23 9.80
N LYS A 770 -157.13 -164.69 11.05
CA LYS A 770 -158.18 -165.57 11.60
C LYS A 770 -159.47 -164.76 11.79
N GLU A 771 -160.55 -165.15 11.12
CA GLU A 771 -161.81 -164.40 11.15
C GLU A 771 -163.05 -165.30 11.14
N THR A 772 -162.91 -166.62 11.21
CA THR A 772 -164.07 -167.53 11.19
C THR A 772 -163.81 -168.73 12.08
N VAL A 773 -164.71 -168.94 13.05
CA VAL A 773 -164.63 -170.00 14.05
C VAL A 773 -165.61 -171.12 13.73
N LEU A 774 -165.18 -172.37 13.93
CA LEU A 774 -166.07 -173.52 13.93
C LEU A 774 -166.71 -173.67 15.31
N THR A 775 -168.03 -173.58 15.42
CA THR A 775 -168.75 -173.61 16.71
C THR A 775 -168.75 -174.99 17.37
N LYS A 776 -168.49 -176.07 16.63
CA LYS A 776 -168.35 -177.43 17.19
C LYS A 776 -167.01 -177.73 17.86
N CYS A 777 -165.93 -177.06 17.48
CA CYS A 777 -164.59 -177.33 18.03
C CYS A 777 -163.79 -176.06 18.35
N PHE A 778 -164.43 -174.89 18.28
CA PHE A 778 -163.91 -173.55 18.54
C PHE A 778 -162.57 -173.21 17.87
N HIS A 779 -162.24 -173.87 16.76
CA HIS A 779 -161.02 -173.59 16.01
C HIS A 779 -161.27 -172.50 14.97
N VAL A 780 -160.36 -171.52 14.93
CA VAL A 780 -160.48 -170.31 14.11
C VAL A 780 -159.52 -170.33 12.92
N PHE A 781 -160.07 -170.05 11.74
CA PHE A 781 -159.36 -169.96 10.46
C PHE A 781 -159.81 -168.69 9.72
N CYS A 782 -159.24 -168.39 8.55
CA CYS A 782 -159.85 -167.37 7.68
C CYS A 782 -161.10 -167.94 7.00
N TYR A 783 -162.05 -167.07 6.65
CA TYR A 783 -163.31 -167.48 6.06
C TYR A 783 -163.10 -168.27 4.77
N GLU A 784 -162.17 -167.82 3.94
CA GLU A 784 -161.94 -168.41 2.61
C GLU A 784 -161.37 -169.83 2.69
N CYS A 785 -160.41 -170.10 3.60
CA CYS A 785 -159.88 -171.44 3.78
C CYS A 785 -160.94 -172.41 4.33
N LEU A 786 -161.82 -171.92 5.22
CA LEU A 786 -162.86 -172.75 5.80
C LEU A 786 -164.01 -173.00 4.81
N LYS A 787 -164.42 -171.95 4.07
CA LYS A 787 -165.43 -172.02 3.02
C LYS A 787 -165.00 -172.93 1.88
N MET A 788 -163.74 -172.83 1.45
CA MET A 788 -163.21 -173.71 0.41
C MET A 788 -163.33 -175.19 0.80
N ARG A 789 -163.04 -175.56 2.05
CA ARG A 789 -163.22 -176.93 2.54
C ARG A 789 -164.68 -177.36 2.64
N TYR A 790 -165.57 -176.44 3.00
CA TYR A 790 -167.00 -176.71 3.03
C TYR A 790 -167.55 -176.99 1.63
N ASP A 791 -167.15 -176.18 0.65
CA ASP A 791 -167.59 -176.24 -0.75
C ASP A 791 -167.01 -177.48 -1.46
N THR A 792 -165.73 -177.83 -1.20
CA THR A 792 -165.10 -179.07 -1.70
C THR A 792 -165.55 -180.33 -0.98
N ARG A 793 -166.60 -180.25 -0.15
CA ARG A 793 -167.18 -181.36 0.64
C ARG A 793 -166.19 -182.06 1.58
N GLN A 794 -165.01 -181.49 1.82
CA GLN A 794 -164.05 -181.93 2.83
C GLN A 794 -164.41 -181.36 4.20
N ARG A 795 -165.64 -181.65 4.65
CA ARG A 795 -166.31 -181.03 5.81
C ARG A 795 -165.83 -181.55 7.16
N LYS A 796 -164.50 -181.61 7.35
CA LYS A 796 -163.83 -181.92 8.61
C LYS A 796 -162.88 -180.80 8.96
N CYS A 797 -162.85 -180.42 10.25
CA CYS A 797 -161.99 -179.36 10.74
C CYS A 797 -160.52 -179.66 10.42
N PRO A 798 -159.76 -178.73 9.82
CA PRO A 798 -158.34 -178.93 9.47
C PRO A 798 -157.46 -179.34 10.65
N LYS A 799 -157.84 -178.94 11.87
CA LYS A 799 -156.99 -179.10 13.04
C LYS A 799 -157.36 -180.31 13.90
N CYS A 800 -158.64 -180.60 14.05
CA CYS A 800 -159.10 -181.69 14.92
C CYS A 800 -159.99 -182.73 14.21
N ASN A 801 -160.22 -182.58 12.91
CA ASN A 801 -160.95 -183.50 12.05
C ASN A 801 -162.44 -183.75 12.41
N CYS A 802 -162.99 -183.01 13.37
CA CYS A 802 -164.42 -183.03 13.67
C CYS A 802 -165.24 -182.60 12.46
N ALA A 803 -166.31 -183.35 12.15
CA ALA A 803 -167.21 -183.03 11.06
C ALA A 803 -168.05 -181.78 11.38
N PHE A 804 -168.23 -180.89 10.40
CA PHE A 804 -169.00 -179.66 10.56
C PHE A 804 -169.96 -179.40 9.39
N GLY A 805 -171.13 -178.82 9.68
CA GLY A 805 -172.20 -178.52 8.75
C GLY A 805 -172.37 -177.02 8.48
N ALA A 806 -173.42 -176.70 7.72
CA ALA A 806 -173.71 -175.33 7.25
C ALA A 806 -173.88 -174.31 8.38
N ASN A 807 -174.37 -174.75 9.54
CA ASN A 807 -174.64 -173.89 10.68
C ASN A 807 -173.49 -173.89 11.72
N ASP A 808 -172.40 -174.60 11.45
CA ASP A 808 -171.34 -174.86 12.42
C ASP A 808 -170.12 -173.93 12.27
N PHE A 809 -170.17 -172.89 11.43
CA PHE A 809 -169.08 -171.88 11.35
C PHE A 809 -169.62 -170.46 11.27
N HIS A 810 -169.01 -169.57 12.06
CA HIS A 810 -169.43 -168.18 12.21
C HIS A 810 -168.23 -167.24 12.06
N ARG A 811 -168.45 -166.09 11.42
CA ARG A 811 -167.42 -165.07 11.26
C ARG A 811 -167.23 -164.31 12.58
N ILE A 812 -165.99 -164.07 12.97
CA ILE A 812 -165.61 -163.31 14.16
C ILE A 812 -164.72 -162.14 13.74
N TYR A 813 -164.89 -161.00 14.41
CA TYR A 813 -164.06 -159.81 14.20
C TYR A 813 -163.11 -159.67 15.39
N ILE A 814 -161.81 -159.66 15.09
CA ILE A 814 -160.74 -159.43 16.08
C ILE A 814 -160.30 -157.98 15.88
N THR A 815 -160.74 -157.09 16.76
CA THR A 815 -160.26 -155.69 16.84
C THR A 815 -159.03 -155.57 17.71
#